data_AF-A0AAV9EE40-F1
#
_entry.id   AF-A0AAV9EE40-F1
#
_cell.length_a   1.000
_cell.length_b   1.000
_cell.length_c   1.000
_cell.angle_alpha   90.00
_cell.angle_beta   90.00
_cell.angle_gamma   90.00
#
_symmetry.space_group_name_H-M   'P 1'
#
loop_
_entity.id
_entity.type
_entity.pdbx_description
1 polymer ?
#
loop_
_entity_poly.entity_id
_entity_poly.type
_entity_poly.pdbx_seq_one_letter_code
_entity_poly.pdbx_strand_id
1 'polypeptide(L)'
;MPPKKMRPIFLLRQSLKTHIRHTAKNLSTSPSRHLPLFNTSRPLQTLKPTTTTSAASAAGGPFFHSRSLHEASADEDPASEGEEDGPMNEFLSRFVSLMRSKLVEAYPDCEKPTIDSMLLVIAQKVVSEMDGSGLDPKLRPLSASAVSADLSEDLWRTVWEISNSVFEGMKNERRRREMKGFLQCDDVKAMCRFAADVGVRGDLLHEFRLKWAREKLEESERYRELMRNPPGVAREEAETPVEVVDLPKRRGKIKYKIHGLDLSGPEWAEVAFKTEEGEKRVFTEVAKPVMGKCKLVTERLLAMGEGGELSGVVGEWKELLEPSRVDWVTLMERAKERSQGLHYKLAELLLDEESYRPTISDYSKLIDNYAKEGRVEDAERILNKMTDKGLKPDAVVHTILVHLYSKAGNLELAEAAFNNLRSQDFRPSLRLYSSMIMAYVKAGSPKSGEALMKEMEMRDIKPTNEIYMGLLKAFAERGHVDGAQRIFTTMQIAGLHPTLESCTLVVEAYGRAGDVDHARSNFDFMLKAGHKPDDRCVAAMIAAYEKKNMLDKALNLLLELEKDGFEPGTATYSVLVDWLGKLQLVDEAEQMLMKINEKGEEAPFEINVSICEMYSRAGVKEKAFEALQRLEAEKERLREDEFERIVEGLLAGGFVSDAKRVHELMQERGFVSSERLRVSLMAAQAIPRQRPRPSK
;
A
#
# COMPACT_ATOMS: atom_id res chain seq x y z
N MET A 1 36.55 4.19 40.38
CA MET A 1 35.19 3.81 39.92
C MET A 1 34.32 5.06 39.95
N PRO A 2 33.69 5.48 38.84
CA PRO A 2 32.75 6.58 38.91
C PRO A 2 31.54 6.14 39.77
N PRO A 3 30.91 7.06 40.51
CA PRO A 3 29.71 6.71 41.27
C PRO A 3 28.65 6.21 40.29
N LYS A 4 28.02 5.06 40.60
CA LYS A 4 26.83 4.60 39.87
C LYS A 4 25.84 5.77 39.87
N LYS A 5 25.61 6.41 38.70
CA LYS A 5 24.55 7.41 38.54
C LYS A 5 23.28 6.80 39.13
N MET A 6 22.77 7.36 40.22
CA MET A 6 21.50 6.91 40.80
C MET A 6 20.42 7.07 39.73
N ARG A 7 19.62 6.02 39.54
CA ARG A 7 18.64 5.96 38.46
C ARG A 7 17.53 6.99 38.70
N PRO A 8 17.18 7.85 37.74
CA PRO A 8 16.23 8.95 37.93
C PRO A 8 14.86 8.52 38.47
N ILE A 9 14.32 7.39 37.98
CA ILE A 9 13.00 6.90 38.41
C ILE A 9 13.02 6.41 39.86
N PHE A 10 14.15 5.88 40.31
CA PHE A 10 14.34 5.50 41.70
C PHE A 10 14.28 6.72 42.64
N LEU A 11 14.89 7.83 42.23
CA LEU A 11 14.84 9.09 42.98
C LEU A 11 13.41 9.66 43.02
N LEU A 12 12.72 9.68 41.87
CA LEU A 12 11.31 10.10 41.80
C LEU A 12 10.44 9.27 42.76
N ARG A 13 10.58 7.94 42.74
CA ARG A 13 9.82 7.06 43.65
C ARG A 13 10.16 7.30 45.12
N GLN A 14 11.41 7.61 45.45
CA GLN A 14 11.78 7.98 46.81
C GLN A 14 11.16 9.32 47.24
N SER A 15 11.21 10.34 46.38
CA SER A 15 10.60 11.66 46.61
C SER A 15 9.10 11.54 46.88
N LEU A 16 8.40 10.77 46.03
CA LEU A 16 6.96 10.52 46.20
C LEU A 16 6.64 9.78 47.50
N LYS A 17 7.45 8.79 47.89
CA LYS A 17 7.29 8.12 49.19
C LYS A 17 7.48 9.08 50.37
N THR A 18 8.40 10.03 50.28
CA THR A 18 8.57 11.06 51.31
C THR A 18 7.39 12.04 51.33
N HIS A 19 6.88 12.44 50.16
CA HIS A 19 5.74 13.34 50.03
C HIS A 19 4.44 12.71 50.57
N ILE A 20 4.18 11.43 50.26
CA ILE A 20 3.06 10.66 50.81
C ILE A 20 3.18 10.51 52.33
N ARG A 21 4.38 10.27 52.87
CA ARG A 21 4.59 10.20 54.33
C ARG A 21 4.34 11.54 55.01
N HIS A 22 4.73 12.65 54.38
CA HIS A 22 4.53 14.00 54.92
C HIS A 22 3.04 14.39 54.89
N THR A 23 2.35 14.13 53.78
CA THR A 23 0.89 14.35 53.66
C THR A 23 0.11 13.42 54.60
N ALA A 24 0.45 12.14 54.71
CA ALA A 24 -0.17 11.22 55.67
C ALA A 24 0.05 11.66 57.14
N LYS A 25 1.22 12.21 57.48
CA LYS A 25 1.47 12.82 58.80
C LYS A 25 0.59 14.05 59.03
N ASN A 26 0.39 14.89 58.02
CA ASN A 26 -0.48 16.06 58.09
C ASN A 26 -1.98 15.71 58.13
N LEU A 27 -2.39 14.58 57.56
CA LEU A 27 -3.74 14.04 57.71
C LEU A 27 -3.95 13.39 59.09
N SER A 28 -2.91 12.78 59.69
CA SER A 28 -2.97 12.18 61.03
C SER A 28 -3.10 13.19 62.19
N THR A 29 -2.94 14.49 61.93
CA THR A 29 -3.15 15.57 62.90
C THR A 29 -4.55 16.20 62.83
N SER A 30 -5.47 15.61 62.06
CA SER A 30 -6.89 16.01 61.99
C SER A 30 -7.81 14.96 62.64
N PRO A 31 -8.84 15.33 63.43
CA PRO A 31 -9.64 14.36 64.20
C PRO A 31 -10.53 13.51 63.28
N SER A 32 -10.49 12.20 63.53
CA SER A 32 -11.19 11.11 62.85
C SER A 32 -12.69 11.33 62.60
N ARG A 33 -13.13 11.06 61.36
CA ARG A 33 -14.49 10.56 61.08
C ARG A 33 -14.39 9.13 60.54
N HIS A 34 -14.89 8.18 61.34
CA HIS A 34 -15.04 6.77 61.00
C HIS A 34 -16.10 6.55 59.93
N LEU A 35 -15.91 5.55 59.06
CA LEU A 35 -16.86 4.51 58.63
C LEU A 35 -16.10 3.47 57.73
N PRO A 36 -16.59 2.23 57.56
CA PRO A 36 -15.79 1.02 57.75
C PRO A 36 -15.41 0.28 56.44
N LEU A 37 -14.27 -0.42 56.52
CA LEU A 37 -13.77 -1.37 55.52
C LEU A 37 -14.51 -2.72 55.63
N PHE A 38 -15.09 -3.18 54.53
CA PHE A 38 -15.45 -4.60 54.36
C PHE A 38 -14.23 -5.36 53.85
N ASN A 39 -13.86 -6.39 54.60
CA ASN A 39 -12.77 -7.32 54.34
C ASN A 39 -13.39 -8.71 54.16
N THR A 40 -13.22 -9.33 53.00
CA THR A 40 -13.33 -10.80 52.87
C THR A 40 -12.33 -11.29 51.85
N SER A 41 -11.31 -11.96 52.36
CA SER A 41 -10.44 -12.87 51.64
C SER A 41 -10.82 -14.30 52.02
N ARG A 42 -10.88 -15.23 51.07
CA ARG A 42 -10.31 -16.58 51.23
C ARG A 42 -10.12 -17.33 49.89
N PRO A 43 -9.13 -18.25 49.81
CA PRO A 43 -8.64 -18.89 48.57
C PRO A 43 -8.88 -20.43 48.53
N LEU A 44 -8.23 -21.09 47.55
CA LEU A 44 -8.07 -22.55 47.27
C LEU A 44 -8.88 -22.98 46.02
N GLN A 45 -8.40 -23.79 45.06
CA GLN A 45 -7.44 -24.90 45.14
C GLN A 45 -6.90 -25.30 43.74
N THR A 46 -5.74 -25.96 43.77
CA THR A 46 -4.92 -26.58 42.72
C THR A 46 -5.55 -27.78 42.01
N LEU A 47 -5.08 -28.10 40.78
CA LEU A 47 -4.85 -29.48 40.28
C LEU A 47 -3.97 -29.47 39.00
N LYS A 48 -2.96 -30.35 38.97
CA LYS A 48 -2.19 -30.88 37.80
C LYS A 48 -2.07 -32.42 38.02
N PRO A 49 -1.36 -33.21 37.19
CA PRO A 49 -1.67 -33.66 35.82
C PRO A 49 -1.62 -35.21 35.73
N THR A 50 -1.92 -35.81 34.58
CA THR A 50 -1.56 -37.21 34.29
C THR A 50 -1.02 -37.41 32.89
N THR A 51 0.13 -38.08 32.84
CA THR A 51 0.90 -38.63 31.72
C THR A 51 0.35 -39.97 31.23
N THR A 52 0.67 -40.34 29.98
CA THR A 52 1.27 -41.63 29.47
C THR A 52 0.92 -41.82 27.97
N THR A 53 1.65 -42.47 27.05
CA THR A 53 3.04 -42.96 26.85
C THR A 53 3.09 -43.55 25.42
N SER A 54 4.30 -43.63 24.84
CA SER A 54 4.78 -44.66 23.88
C SER A 54 4.68 -44.35 22.37
N ALA A 55 5.63 -44.65 21.49
CA ALA A 55 7.09 -44.90 21.50
C ALA A 55 7.57 -45.14 20.04
N ALA A 56 8.86 -44.86 19.76
CA ALA A 56 9.80 -45.53 18.83
C ALA A 56 9.45 -45.63 17.31
N SER A 57 10.36 -45.73 16.32
CA SER A 57 11.83 -45.81 16.16
C SER A 57 12.11 -45.70 14.64
N ALA A 58 12.95 -44.80 14.14
CA ALA A 58 14.38 -44.96 13.81
C ALA A 58 14.75 -45.51 12.40
N ALA A 59 15.57 -44.70 11.72
CA ALA A 59 16.81 -45.02 10.97
C ALA A 59 16.79 -45.55 9.51
N GLY A 60 17.62 -44.89 8.67
CA GLY A 60 18.52 -45.57 7.73
C GLY A 60 18.47 -45.11 6.25
N GLY A 61 19.35 -44.17 5.86
CA GLY A 61 19.86 -44.10 4.47
C GLY A 61 21.15 -44.94 4.32
N PRO A 62 22.06 -44.61 3.39
CA PRO A 62 21.94 -44.47 1.94
C PRO A 62 23.03 -45.31 1.21
N PHE A 63 23.06 -45.34 -0.14
CA PHE A 63 24.26 -45.17 -1.01
C PHE A 63 24.26 -45.90 -2.37
N PHE A 64 24.61 -45.10 -3.40
CA PHE A 64 25.60 -45.28 -4.48
C PHE A 64 25.41 -46.11 -5.77
N HIS A 65 25.91 -45.44 -6.84
CA HIS A 65 26.57 -45.91 -8.08
C HIS A 65 25.66 -46.46 -9.18
N SER A 66 25.90 -46.26 -10.48
CA SER A 66 26.81 -45.41 -11.28
C SER A 66 26.58 -45.80 -12.76
N ARG A 67 26.78 -44.85 -13.70
CA ARG A 67 27.30 -45.00 -15.07
C ARG A 67 26.90 -46.24 -15.91
N SER A 68 26.47 -46.03 -17.15
CA SER A 68 27.41 -45.86 -18.28
C SER A 68 26.69 -45.62 -19.62
N LEU A 69 27.45 -44.98 -20.49
CA LEU A 69 27.25 -44.57 -21.87
C LEU A 69 27.05 -45.73 -22.85
N HIS A 70 26.39 -45.45 -23.98
CA HIS A 70 26.92 -45.84 -25.28
C HIS A 70 26.52 -44.82 -26.36
N GLU A 71 27.56 -44.29 -27.02
CA GLU A 71 27.53 -43.61 -28.32
C GLU A 71 27.24 -44.61 -29.45
N ALA A 72 26.59 -44.16 -30.53
CA ALA A 72 27.10 -44.31 -31.91
C ALA A 72 26.26 -43.47 -32.90
N SER A 73 27.00 -42.78 -33.76
CA SER A 73 26.69 -41.85 -34.85
C SER A 73 26.09 -42.50 -36.11
N ALA A 74 25.38 -41.72 -36.94
CA ALA A 74 25.79 -41.45 -38.34
C ALA A 74 24.84 -40.42 -39.02
N ASP A 75 25.44 -39.64 -39.90
CA ASP A 75 25.00 -38.46 -40.64
C ASP A 75 23.78 -38.62 -41.56
N GLU A 76 23.04 -37.52 -41.79
CA GLU A 76 22.84 -36.88 -43.10
C GLU A 76 21.88 -35.68 -42.98
N ASP A 77 22.30 -34.53 -43.50
CA ASP A 77 21.54 -33.28 -43.75
C ASP A 77 22.05 -32.78 -45.13
N PRO A 78 21.34 -31.96 -45.95
CA PRO A 78 20.15 -31.15 -45.63
C PRO A 78 19.10 -31.04 -46.79
N ALA A 79 17.85 -30.64 -46.48
CA ALA A 79 17.03 -29.66 -47.24
C ALA A 79 15.53 -29.67 -46.87
N SER A 80 15.10 -28.58 -46.21
CA SER A 80 13.86 -27.80 -46.47
C SER A 80 12.56 -28.55 -46.81
N GLU A 81 11.67 -28.78 -45.82
CA GLU A 81 10.20 -28.67 -45.95
C GLU A 81 9.50 -28.46 -44.58
N GLY A 82 8.61 -27.46 -44.50
CA GLY A 82 7.49 -27.36 -43.53
C GLY A 82 7.79 -26.90 -42.10
N GLU A 83 7.61 -25.61 -41.78
CA GLU A 83 7.35 -25.19 -40.39
C GLU A 83 5.95 -25.67 -39.98
N GLU A 84 5.89 -26.93 -39.54
CA GLU A 84 4.81 -27.53 -38.77
C GLU A 84 4.55 -26.75 -37.47
N ASP A 85 3.40 -27.00 -36.85
CA ASP A 85 2.97 -26.40 -35.58
C ASP A 85 3.86 -26.89 -34.40
N GLY A 86 5.12 -26.46 -34.41
CA GLY A 86 6.21 -26.90 -33.54
C GLY A 86 5.88 -26.86 -32.03
N PRO A 87 5.15 -25.86 -31.50
CA PRO A 87 4.76 -25.83 -30.10
C PRO A 87 3.80 -26.97 -29.71
N MET A 88 2.87 -27.36 -30.60
CA MET A 88 1.94 -28.45 -30.35
C MET A 88 2.67 -29.79 -30.41
N ASN A 89 3.53 -29.98 -31.41
CA ASN A 89 4.34 -31.20 -31.54
C ASN A 89 5.31 -31.37 -30.35
N GLU A 90 5.90 -30.28 -29.85
CA GLU A 90 6.74 -30.30 -28.64
C GLU A 90 5.93 -30.65 -27.38
N PHE A 91 4.73 -30.09 -27.23
CA PHE A 91 3.83 -30.39 -26.12
C PHE A 91 3.41 -31.86 -26.13
N LEU A 92 2.93 -32.38 -27.26
CA LEU A 92 2.46 -33.76 -27.38
C LEU A 92 3.58 -34.77 -27.16
N SER A 93 4.80 -34.49 -27.62
CA SER A 93 5.96 -35.37 -27.37
C SER A 93 6.28 -35.51 -25.87
N ARG A 94 6.32 -34.38 -25.14
CA ARG A 94 6.58 -34.37 -23.69
C ARG A 94 5.42 -34.98 -22.90
N PHE A 95 4.19 -34.67 -23.30
CA PHE A 95 2.97 -35.21 -22.69
C PHE A 95 2.90 -36.72 -22.84
N VAL A 96 3.09 -37.26 -24.04
CA VAL A 96 3.08 -38.70 -24.32
C VAL A 96 4.19 -39.41 -23.55
N SER A 97 5.38 -38.81 -23.43
CA SER A 97 6.49 -39.38 -22.65
C SER A 97 6.16 -39.51 -21.16
N LEU A 98 5.59 -38.46 -20.56
CA LEU A 98 5.20 -38.47 -19.14
C LEU A 98 3.98 -39.36 -18.86
N MET A 99 2.97 -39.33 -19.73
CA MET A 99 1.79 -40.21 -19.63
C MET A 99 2.17 -41.67 -19.78
N ARG A 100 3.11 -42.00 -20.67
CA ARG A 100 3.62 -43.37 -20.84
C ARG A 100 4.22 -43.89 -19.56
N SER A 101 5.03 -43.08 -18.87
CA SER A 101 5.64 -43.44 -17.59
C SER A 101 4.56 -43.78 -16.55
N LYS A 102 3.49 -42.98 -16.48
CA LYS A 102 2.36 -43.22 -15.56
C LYS A 102 1.50 -44.42 -15.92
N LEU A 103 1.28 -44.69 -17.21
CA LEU A 103 0.53 -45.87 -17.63
C LEU A 103 1.30 -47.17 -17.41
N VAL A 104 2.63 -47.15 -17.58
CA VAL A 104 3.49 -48.30 -17.25
C VAL A 104 3.52 -48.55 -15.74
N GLU A 105 3.52 -47.48 -14.92
CA GLU A 105 3.45 -47.57 -13.46
C GLU A 105 2.09 -48.12 -12.97
N ALA A 106 0.99 -47.70 -13.61
CA ALA A 106 -0.36 -48.13 -13.24
C ALA A 106 -0.75 -49.51 -13.79
N TYR A 107 -0.17 -49.93 -14.93
CA TYR A 107 -0.47 -51.19 -15.62
C TYR A 107 0.81 -51.95 -15.99
N PRO A 108 1.55 -52.48 -15.00
CA PRO A 108 2.86 -53.11 -15.22
C PRO A 108 2.79 -54.41 -16.05
N ASP A 109 1.64 -55.08 -16.08
CA ASP A 109 1.42 -56.35 -16.78
C ASP A 109 0.93 -56.16 -18.24
N CYS A 110 0.72 -54.92 -18.69
CA CYS A 110 0.24 -54.63 -20.04
C CYS A 110 1.37 -54.68 -21.07
N GLU A 111 1.11 -55.33 -22.22
CA GLU A 111 2.04 -55.30 -23.35
C GLU A 111 2.19 -53.88 -23.92
N LYS A 112 3.41 -53.54 -24.35
CA LYS A 112 3.76 -52.25 -24.98
C LYS A 112 2.76 -51.76 -26.05
N PRO A 113 2.29 -52.57 -27.02
CA PRO A 113 1.30 -52.12 -28.03
C PRO A 113 -0.05 -51.71 -27.44
N THR A 114 -0.45 -52.29 -26.29
CA THR A 114 -1.68 -51.94 -25.59
C THR A 114 -1.55 -50.57 -24.92
N ILE A 115 -0.38 -50.30 -24.29
CA ILE A 115 -0.06 -48.99 -23.71
C ILE A 115 0.02 -47.92 -24.81
N ASP A 116 0.59 -48.24 -25.97
CA ASP A 116 0.63 -47.34 -27.14
C ASP A 116 -0.77 -46.99 -27.66
N SER A 117 -1.67 -47.97 -27.69
CA SER A 117 -3.07 -47.77 -28.08
C SER A 117 -3.82 -46.88 -27.07
N MET A 118 -3.59 -47.09 -25.76
CA MET A 118 -4.15 -46.23 -24.71
C MET A 118 -3.64 -44.78 -24.81
N LEU A 119 -2.34 -44.60 -25.07
CA LEU A 119 -1.74 -43.26 -25.26
C LEU A 119 -2.30 -42.53 -26.47
N LEU A 120 -2.55 -43.23 -27.58
CA LEU A 120 -3.14 -42.64 -28.78
C LEU A 120 -4.55 -42.11 -28.51
N VAL A 121 -5.38 -42.88 -27.79
CA VAL A 121 -6.75 -42.44 -27.42
C VAL A 121 -6.69 -41.22 -26.49
N ILE A 122 -5.81 -41.24 -25.49
CA ILE A 122 -5.64 -40.12 -24.56
C ILE A 122 -5.12 -38.86 -25.28
N ALA A 123 -4.11 -39.01 -26.15
CA ALA A 123 -3.55 -37.89 -26.91
C ALA A 123 -4.55 -37.29 -27.90
N GLN A 124 -5.30 -38.12 -28.63
CA GLN A 124 -6.38 -37.66 -29.53
C GLN A 124 -7.44 -36.88 -28.76
N LYS A 125 -7.79 -37.33 -27.56
CA LYS A 125 -8.77 -36.64 -26.72
C LYS A 125 -8.23 -35.30 -26.20
N VAL A 126 -6.97 -35.24 -25.77
CA VAL A 126 -6.32 -33.98 -25.36
C VAL A 126 -6.24 -32.98 -26.53
N VAL A 127 -5.88 -33.43 -27.73
CA VAL A 127 -5.88 -32.58 -28.94
C VAL A 127 -7.30 -32.09 -29.25
N SER A 128 -8.30 -32.97 -29.18
CA SER A 128 -9.70 -32.61 -29.41
C SER A 128 -10.25 -31.59 -28.40
N GLU A 129 -9.83 -31.63 -27.13
CA GLU A 129 -10.23 -30.64 -26.12
C GLU A 129 -9.50 -29.30 -26.32
N MET A 130 -8.25 -29.35 -26.79
CA MET A 130 -7.49 -28.15 -27.16
C MET A 130 -8.08 -27.44 -28.39
N ASP A 131 -8.58 -28.20 -29.37
CA ASP A 131 -9.19 -27.67 -30.60
C ASP A 131 -10.68 -27.31 -30.43
N GLY A 132 -11.39 -27.93 -29.48
CA GLY A 132 -12.82 -27.74 -29.22
C GLY A 132 -13.18 -26.47 -28.44
N SER A 133 -12.21 -25.85 -27.77
CA SER A 133 -12.39 -24.51 -27.19
C SER A 133 -12.04 -23.48 -28.27
N GLY A 134 -13.01 -22.70 -28.77
CA GLY A 134 -12.82 -21.70 -29.84
C GLY A 134 -11.95 -20.48 -29.47
N LEU A 135 -10.73 -20.74 -28.99
CA LEU A 135 -9.69 -19.82 -28.56
C LEU A 135 -8.32 -20.43 -28.86
N ASP A 136 -7.52 -19.67 -29.60
CA ASP A 136 -6.13 -19.92 -30.02
C ASP A 136 -5.31 -20.94 -29.17
N PRO A 137 -4.73 -22.02 -29.74
CA PRO A 137 -4.14 -23.16 -29.01
C PRO A 137 -2.90 -22.84 -28.15
N LYS A 138 -2.40 -21.60 -28.20
CA LYS A 138 -1.11 -21.25 -27.58
C LYS A 138 -1.32 -20.79 -26.13
N LEU A 139 -1.16 -21.75 -25.21
CA LEU A 139 -0.95 -21.60 -23.75
C LEU A 139 -2.21 -21.33 -22.91
N ARG A 140 -3.12 -22.28 -22.78
CA ARG A 140 -4.08 -22.29 -21.65
C ARG A 140 -4.06 -23.66 -20.97
N PRO A 141 -3.90 -23.72 -19.63
CA PRO A 141 -4.08 -24.98 -18.92
C PRO A 141 -5.53 -25.46 -19.09
N LEU A 142 -5.72 -26.77 -19.24
CA LEU A 142 -7.05 -27.39 -19.34
C LEU A 142 -7.90 -26.96 -18.13
N SER A 143 -9.20 -26.69 -18.30
CA SER A 143 -10.07 -26.38 -17.16
C SER A 143 -10.56 -27.68 -16.52
N ALA A 144 -10.69 -27.70 -15.19
CA ALA A 144 -11.19 -28.87 -14.46
C ALA A 144 -12.69 -29.16 -14.70
N SER A 145 -13.39 -28.35 -15.52
CA SER A 145 -14.84 -28.45 -15.72
C SER A 145 -15.25 -29.16 -17.02
N ALA A 146 -14.32 -29.70 -17.80
CA ALA A 146 -14.62 -30.46 -19.01
C ALA A 146 -14.73 -31.97 -18.71
N VAL A 147 -15.77 -32.39 -17.98
CA VAL A 147 -16.12 -33.81 -17.86
C VAL A 147 -17.03 -34.16 -19.04
N SER A 148 -16.44 -34.60 -20.15
CA SER A 148 -17.15 -35.41 -21.15
C SER A 148 -16.95 -36.90 -20.84
N ALA A 149 -18.02 -37.68 -21.08
CA ALA A 149 -18.34 -38.96 -20.45
C ALA A 149 -17.45 -40.19 -20.77
N ASP A 150 -16.21 -40.03 -21.24
CA ASP A 150 -15.45 -41.15 -21.83
C ASP A 150 -14.14 -41.57 -21.12
N LEU A 151 -13.64 -40.85 -20.10
CA LEU A 151 -12.53 -41.33 -19.25
C LEU A 151 -12.92 -41.27 -17.77
N SER A 152 -12.33 -42.14 -16.94
CA SER A 152 -12.55 -42.10 -15.49
C SER A 152 -12.04 -40.79 -14.89
N GLU A 153 -12.70 -40.29 -13.83
CA GLU A 153 -12.33 -39.04 -13.16
C GLU A 153 -10.85 -39.03 -12.71
N ASP A 154 -10.33 -40.17 -12.24
CA ASP A 154 -8.95 -40.29 -11.79
C ASP A 154 -7.93 -40.27 -12.95
N LEU A 155 -8.30 -40.84 -14.12
CA LEU A 155 -7.47 -40.76 -15.32
C LEU A 155 -7.46 -39.33 -15.88
N TRP A 156 -8.61 -38.66 -15.87
CA TRP A 156 -8.71 -37.25 -16.25
C TRP A 156 -7.90 -36.32 -15.34
N ARG A 157 -7.93 -36.55 -14.02
CA ARG A 157 -7.09 -35.81 -13.06
C ARG A 157 -5.60 -35.99 -13.38
N THR A 158 -5.18 -37.22 -13.67
CA THR A 158 -3.78 -37.53 -14.03
C THR A 158 -3.36 -36.88 -15.36
N VAL A 159 -4.23 -36.93 -16.37
CA VAL A 159 -4.02 -36.27 -17.67
C VAL A 159 -3.88 -34.75 -17.47
N TRP A 160 -4.77 -34.15 -16.68
CA TRP A 160 -4.76 -32.73 -16.38
C TRP A 160 -3.48 -32.28 -15.66
N GLU A 161 -3.05 -33.03 -14.65
CA GLU A 161 -1.80 -32.78 -13.91
C GLU A 161 -0.58 -32.85 -14.83
N ILE A 162 -0.51 -33.86 -15.70
CA ILE A 162 0.61 -34.03 -16.64
C ILE A 162 0.59 -32.93 -17.70
N SER A 163 -0.56 -32.59 -18.27
CA SER A 163 -0.68 -31.48 -19.22
C SER A 163 -0.19 -30.17 -18.60
N ASN A 164 -0.61 -29.84 -17.37
CA ASN A 164 -0.16 -28.64 -16.67
C ASN A 164 1.34 -28.66 -16.36
N SER A 165 1.89 -29.82 -15.99
CA SER A 165 3.32 -30.00 -15.78
C SER A 165 4.14 -29.74 -17.05
N VAL A 166 3.67 -30.26 -18.20
CA VAL A 166 4.30 -30.02 -19.51
C VAL A 166 4.22 -28.54 -19.89
N PHE A 167 3.06 -27.91 -19.71
CA PHE A 167 2.88 -26.48 -20.01
C PHE A 167 3.81 -25.59 -19.17
N GLU A 168 3.88 -25.82 -17.85
CA GLU A 168 4.78 -25.07 -16.98
C GLU A 168 6.26 -25.36 -17.30
N GLY A 169 6.61 -26.59 -17.66
CA GLY A 169 7.94 -26.94 -18.15
C GLY A 169 8.35 -26.14 -19.40
N MET A 170 7.49 -26.14 -20.43
CA MET A 170 7.72 -25.41 -21.68
C MET A 170 7.76 -23.89 -21.47
N LYS A 171 6.88 -23.35 -20.61
CA LYS A 171 6.86 -21.93 -20.22
C LYS A 171 8.16 -21.52 -19.52
N ASN A 172 8.65 -22.34 -18.57
CA ASN A 172 9.89 -22.08 -17.86
C ASN A 172 11.12 -22.17 -18.76
N GLU A 173 11.14 -23.08 -19.74
CA GLU A 173 12.21 -23.16 -20.73
C GLU A 173 12.21 -21.97 -21.70
N ARG A 174 11.03 -21.52 -22.14
CA ARG A 174 10.90 -20.30 -22.95
C ARG A 174 11.41 -19.09 -22.18
N ARG A 175 10.98 -18.91 -20.93
CA ARG A 175 11.50 -17.86 -20.03
C ARG A 175 13.01 -17.92 -19.89
N ARG A 176 13.57 -19.11 -19.73
CA ARG A 176 15.03 -19.30 -19.62
C ARG A 176 15.76 -18.90 -20.92
N ARG A 177 15.17 -19.19 -22.08
CA ARG A 177 15.71 -18.81 -23.39
C ARG A 177 15.65 -17.29 -23.61
N GLU A 178 14.53 -16.67 -23.30
CA GLU A 178 14.34 -15.21 -23.37
C GLU A 178 15.25 -14.48 -22.37
N MET A 179 15.35 -14.97 -21.13
CA MET A 179 16.30 -14.47 -20.12
C MET A 179 17.74 -14.52 -20.62
N LYS A 180 18.15 -15.61 -21.28
CA LYS A 180 19.48 -15.73 -21.89
C LYS A 180 19.68 -14.73 -23.04
N GLY A 181 18.64 -14.47 -23.83
CA GLY A 181 18.63 -13.45 -24.88
C GLY A 181 18.82 -12.04 -24.31
N PHE A 182 18.08 -11.67 -23.27
CA PHE A 182 18.22 -10.37 -22.61
C PHE A 182 19.60 -10.18 -21.97
N LEU A 183 20.17 -11.23 -21.37
CA LEU A 183 21.53 -11.18 -20.83
C LEU A 183 22.63 -11.02 -21.91
N GLN A 184 22.32 -11.32 -23.17
CA GLN A 184 23.25 -11.25 -24.30
C GLN A 184 22.99 -10.06 -25.24
N CYS A 185 21.99 -9.21 -24.95
CA CYS A 185 21.69 -8.05 -25.79
C CYS A 185 22.79 -6.99 -25.73
N ASP A 186 22.91 -6.20 -26.78
CA ASP A 186 23.99 -5.23 -26.92
C ASP A 186 23.86 -4.06 -25.93
N ASP A 187 22.65 -3.74 -25.47
CA ASP A 187 22.40 -2.74 -24.42
C ASP A 187 22.99 -3.18 -23.08
N VAL A 188 22.85 -4.46 -22.72
CA VAL A 188 23.45 -5.03 -21.50
C VAL A 188 24.97 -5.06 -21.61
N LYS A 189 25.51 -5.35 -22.80
CA LYS A 189 26.97 -5.27 -23.03
C LYS A 189 27.48 -3.84 -22.92
N ALA A 190 26.74 -2.85 -23.44
CA ALA A 190 27.08 -1.43 -23.34
C ALA A 190 27.00 -0.93 -21.89
N MET A 191 25.94 -1.30 -21.15
CA MET A 191 25.80 -1.03 -19.73
C MET A 191 26.95 -1.64 -18.92
N CYS A 192 27.37 -2.87 -19.23
CA CYS A 192 28.51 -3.50 -18.54
C CYS A 192 29.83 -2.79 -18.81
N ARG A 193 30.04 -2.27 -20.03
CA ARG A 193 31.23 -1.46 -20.36
C ARG A 193 31.23 -0.16 -19.56
N PHE A 194 30.10 0.56 -19.56
CA PHE A 194 29.94 1.78 -18.77
C PHE A 194 30.11 1.55 -17.27
N ALA A 195 29.52 0.48 -16.72
CA ALA A 195 29.67 0.13 -15.31
C ALA A 195 31.13 -0.21 -14.94
N ALA A 196 31.88 -0.84 -15.85
CA ALA A 196 33.30 -1.11 -15.67
C ALA A 196 34.14 0.19 -15.68
N ASP A 197 33.78 1.16 -16.53
CA ASP A 197 34.42 2.49 -16.59
C ASP A 197 34.17 3.31 -15.32
N VAL A 198 33.02 3.13 -14.67
CA VAL A 198 32.64 3.79 -13.40
C VAL A 198 33.10 3.00 -12.15
N GLY A 199 33.77 1.85 -12.35
CA GLY A 199 34.39 1.07 -11.27
C GLY A 199 33.49 0.02 -10.60
N VAL A 200 32.30 -0.26 -11.12
CA VAL A 200 31.40 -1.32 -10.64
C VAL A 200 31.82 -2.66 -11.24
N ARG A 201 32.23 -3.62 -10.40
CA ARG A 201 32.74 -4.94 -10.83
C ARG A 201 32.22 -6.07 -9.93
N GLY A 202 32.40 -7.32 -10.37
CA GLY A 202 32.10 -8.51 -9.58
C GLY A 202 30.60 -8.77 -9.39
N ASP A 203 30.22 -9.23 -8.20
CA ASP A 203 28.88 -9.72 -7.89
C ASP A 203 27.78 -8.65 -8.07
N LEU A 204 28.11 -7.38 -7.78
CA LEU A 204 27.16 -6.28 -7.93
C LEU A 204 26.76 -6.07 -9.41
N LEU A 205 27.71 -6.20 -10.35
CA LEU A 205 27.41 -6.11 -11.78
C LEU A 205 26.60 -7.33 -12.27
N HIS A 206 26.86 -8.51 -11.70
CA HIS A 206 26.10 -9.72 -11.97
C HIS A 206 24.64 -9.58 -11.51
N GLU A 207 24.41 -9.04 -10.32
CA GLU A 207 23.07 -8.76 -9.80
C GLU A 207 22.32 -7.72 -10.62
N PHE A 208 22.98 -6.63 -11.04
CA PHE A 208 22.34 -5.64 -11.93
C PHE A 208 21.93 -6.23 -13.26
N ARG A 209 22.77 -7.10 -13.85
CA ARG A 209 22.45 -7.83 -15.09
C ARG A 209 21.21 -8.72 -14.93
N LEU A 210 21.14 -9.47 -13.83
CA LEU A 210 20.01 -10.36 -13.55
C LEU A 210 18.73 -9.58 -13.21
N LYS A 211 18.85 -8.43 -12.54
CA LYS A 211 17.70 -7.57 -12.22
C LYS A 211 17.11 -6.95 -13.48
N TRP A 212 17.95 -6.39 -14.34
CA TRP A 212 17.52 -5.82 -15.62
C TRP A 212 16.89 -6.87 -16.55
N ALA A 213 17.51 -8.04 -16.67
CA ALA A 213 16.98 -9.11 -17.51
C ALA A 213 15.62 -9.67 -17.01
N ARG A 214 15.40 -9.68 -15.68
CA ARG A 214 14.09 -10.02 -15.10
C ARG A 214 13.03 -8.98 -15.42
N GLU A 215 13.35 -7.71 -15.26
CA GLU A 215 12.44 -6.61 -15.56
C GLU A 215 12.02 -6.59 -17.04
N LYS A 216 12.97 -6.87 -17.95
CA LYS A 216 12.68 -6.99 -19.38
C LYS A 216 11.87 -8.23 -19.73
N LEU A 217 12.09 -9.35 -19.04
CA LEU A 217 11.26 -10.54 -19.21
C LEU A 217 9.81 -10.25 -18.79
N GLU A 218 9.60 -9.64 -17.62
CA GLU A 218 8.28 -9.26 -17.12
C GLU A 218 7.55 -8.27 -18.03
N GLU A 219 8.28 -7.27 -18.56
CA GLU A 219 7.74 -6.34 -19.55
C GLU A 219 7.31 -7.07 -20.83
N SER A 220 8.14 -7.97 -21.35
CA SER A 220 7.82 -8.74 -22.57
C SER A 220 6.65 -9.72 -22.39
N GLU A 221 6.47 -10.27 -21.19
CA GLU A 221 5.31 -11.10 -20.83
C GLU A 221 4.04 -10.25 -20.78
N ARG A 222 4.12 -9.07 -20.16
CA ARG A 222 3.02 -8.11 -20.08
C ARG A 222 2.55 -7.61 -21.45
N TYR A 223 3.48 -7.32 -22.36
CA TYR A 223 3.14 -6.96 -23.74
C TYR A 223 2.45 -8.11 -24.48
N ARG A 224 2.90 -9.35 -24.29
CA ARG A 224 2.24 -10.53 -24.87
C ARG A 224 0.82 -10.75 -24.32
N GLU A 225 0.61 -10.54 -23.03
CA GLU A 225 -0.73 -10.64 -22.42
C GLU A 225 -1.69 -9.57 -22.96
N LEU A 226 -1.20 -8.35 -23.18
CA LEU A 226 -1.96 -7.27 -23.81
C LEU A 226 -2.30 -7.57 -25.28
N MET A 227 -1.38 -8.18 -26.02
CA MET A 227 -1.63 -8.62 -27.40
C MET A 227 -2.61 -9.79 -27.47
N ARG A 228 -2.68 -10.62 -26.43
CA ARG A 228 -3.58 -11.78 -26.35
C ARG A 228 -5.01 -11.41 -25.95
N ASN A 229 -5.17 -10.39 -25.12
CA ASN A 229 -6.48 -9.85 -24.70
C ASN A 229 -6.52 -8.33 -24.95
N PRO A 230 -6.81 -7.90 -26.18
CA PRO A 230 -7.02 -6.49 -26.45
C PRO A 230 -8.27 -6.00 -25.69
N PRO A 231 -8.25 -4.81 -25.08
CA PRO A 231 -9.40 -4.26 -24.39
C PRO A 231 -10.51 -3.95 -25.40
N GLY A 232 -11.58 -4.77 -25.44
CA GLY A 232 -12.74 -4.50 -26.30
C GLY A 232 -13.67 -5.66 -26.66
N VAL A 233 -13.34 -6.93 -26.37
CA VAL A 233 -14.23 -8.06 -26.71
C VAL A 233 -14.86 -8.64 -25.45
N ALA A 234 -16.07 -8.17 -25.12
CA ALA A 234 -16.97 -8.84 -24.20
C ALA A 234 -17.50 -10.12 -24.90
N ARG A 235 -17.38 -11.28 -24.24
CA ARG A 235 -18.05 -12.52 -24.67
C ARG A 235 -19.20 -12.79 -23.71
N GLU A 236 -20.41 -12.70 -24.24
CA GLU A 236 -21.64 -13.18 -23.62
C GLU A 236 -21.61 -14.71 -23.51
N GLU A 237 -21.94 -15.24 -22.35
CA GLU A 237 -22.28 -16.65 -22.14
C GLU A 237 -23.80 -16.81 -22.27
N ALA A 238 -24.25 -17.73 -23.11
CA ALA A 238 -25.66 -18.13 -23.19
C ALA A 238 -25.77 -19.66 -23.35
N GLU A 239 -26.70 -20.24 -22.58
CA GLU A 239 -26.96 -21.66 -22.35
C GLU A 239 -27.64 -22.39 -23.54
N THR A 240 -27.57 -23.73 -23.53
CA THR A 240 -27.93 -24.73 -24.57
C THR A 240 -29.43 -25.14 -24.59
N PRO A 241 -29.99 -25.93 -25.58
CA PRO A 241 -29.88 -27.43 -25.59
C PRO A 241 -30.00 -28.24 -26.95
N VAL A 242 -29.18 -29.31 -27.08
CA VAL A 242 -29.41 -30.77 -27.41
C VAL A 242 -30.00 -31.34 -28.77
N GLU A 243 -29.17 -32.19 -29.45
CA GLU A 243 -29.36 -33.45 -30.29
C GLU A 243 -30.14 -33.47 -31.66
N VAL A 244 -29.87 -34.28 -32.73
CA VAL A 244 -29.11 -35.55 -32.96
C VAL A 244 -28.91 -35.88 -34.49
N VAL A 245 -27.78 -36.54 -34.82
CA VAL A 245 -27.49 -37.59 -35.87
C VAL A 245 -27.21 -37.30 -37.38
N ASP A 246 -25.97 -37.66 -37.73
CA ASP A 246 -25.29 -38.26 -38.90
C ASP A 246 -25.42 -37.78 -40.37
N LEU A 247 -24.24 -37.43 -40.90
CA LEU A 247 -23.77 -37.53 -42.30
C LEU A 247 -23.20 -38.96 -42.52
N PRO A 248 -22.93 -39.54 -43.73
CA PRO A 248 -22.49 -38.82 -44.94
C PRO A 248 -22.80 -39.48 -46.32
N LYS A 249 -22.52 -38.74 -47.41
CA LYS A 249 -21.43 -39.05 -48.37
C LYS A 249 -21.66 -38.31 -49.69
N ARG A 250 -20.63 -37.63 -50.19
CA ARG A 250 -20.18 -37.87 -51.56
C ARG A 250 -18.72 -37.49 -51.82
N ARG A 251 -18.21 -38.21 -52.83
CA ARG A 251 -16.88 -38.27 -53.40
C ARG A 251 -16.57 -37.01 -54.21
N GLY A 252 -15.28 -36.63 -54.27
CA GLY A 252 -14.69 -36.00 -55.46
C GLY A 252 -14.07 -34.61 -55.27
N LYS A 253 -12.74 -34.60 -55.37
CA LYS A 253 -11.77 -33.54 -55.72
C LYS A 253 -11.99 -32.10 -55.24
N ILE A 254 -11.29 -31.83 -54.13
CA ILE A 254 -10.61 -30.61 -53.65
C ILE A 254 -10.76 -29.35 -54.52
N LYS A 255 -11.37 -28.32 -53.92
CA LYS A 255 -10.97 -26.91 -54.02
C LYS A 255 -10.65 -26.44 -52.59
N TYR A 256 -9.57 -25.68 -52.42
CA TYR A 256 -9.03 -25.26 -51.13
C TYR A 256 -10.09 -24.63 -50.21
N LYS A 257 -10.15 -25.09 -48.96
CA LYS A 257 -10.90 -24.50 -47.84
C LYS A 257 -10.01 -24.57 -46.60
N ILE A 258 -9.61 -23.42 -46.09
CA ILE A 258 -9.13 -23.27 -44.72
C ILE A 258 -10.38 -23.04 -43.86
N HIS A 259 -10.48 -23.72 -42.71
CA HIS A 259 -11.56 -23.70 -41.71
C HIS A 259 -12.74 -22.72 -41.94
N GLY A 260 -13.78 -23.20 -42.61
CA GLY A 260 -15.15 -22.70 -42.42
C GLY A 260 -15.52 -21.29 -42.90
N LEU A 261 -14.59 -20.45 -43.34
CA LEU A 261 -14.91 -19.16 -43.98
C LEU A 261 -14.75 -19.26 -45.50
N ASP A 262 -15.86 -19.13 -46.22
CA ASP A 262 -15.85 -19.02 -47.67
C ASP A 262 -15.61 -17.55 -48.06
N LEU A 263 -14.35 -17.22 -48.36
CA LEU A 263 -13.93 -15.88 -48.82
C LEU A 263 -14.13 -15.68 -50.34
N SER A 264 -14.80 -16.60 -51.03
CA SER A 264 -15.04 -16.48 -52.49
C SER A 264 -16.26 -15.62 -52.86
N GLY A 265 -17.00 -15.13 -51.85
CA GLY A 265 -18.13 -14.22 -52.05
C GLY A 265 -17.67 -12.79 -52.41
N PRO A 266 -18.34 -12.10 -53.36
CA PRO A 266 -18.02 -10.72 -53.72
C PRO A 266 -18.13 -9.72 -52.55
N GLU A 267 -18.83 -10.10 -51.48
CA GLU A 267 -19.00 -9.32 -50.24
C GLU A 267 -17.69 -9.23 -49.41
N TRP A 268 -16.81 -10.23 -49.48
CA TRP A 268 -15.52 -10.22 -48.78
C TRP A 268 -14.45 -9.39 -49.51
N ALA A 269 -14.55 -9.28 -50.83
CA ALA A 269 -13.76 -8.31 -51.57
C ALA A 269 -14.15 -6.88 -51.16
N GLU A 270 -15.43 -6.62 -50.85
CA GLU A 270 -15.93 -5.32 -50.40
C GLU A 270 -15.57 -5.02 -48.94
N VAL A 271 -15.60 -6.03 -48.05
CA VAL A 271 -15.12 -5.91 -46.67
C VAL A 271 -13.62 -5.72 -46.65
N ALA A 272 -12.84 -6.52 -47.39
CA ALA A 272 -11.39 -6.34 -47.53
C ALA A 272 -11.02 -4.98 -48.12
N PHE A 273 -11.80 -4.45 -49.09
CA PHE A 273 -11.62 -3.09 -49.59
C PHE A 273 -11.92 -2.04 -48.50
N LYS A 274 -12.96 -2.25 -47.66
CA LYS A 274 -13.28 -1.36 -46.53
C LYS A 274 -12.27 -1.44 -45.39
N THR A 275 -11.67 -2.61 -45.13
CA THR A 275 -10.57 -2.76 -44.17
C THR A 275 -9.28 -2.20 -44.73
N GLU A 276 -9.00 -2.34 -46.03
CA GLU A 276 -7.85 -1.73 -46.69
C GLU A 276 -8.02 -0.20 -46.81
N GLU A 277 -9.24 0.32 -47.02
CA GLU A 277 -9.58 1.75 -46.91
C GLU A 277 -9.54 2.26 -45.45
N GLY A 278 -9.88 1.40 -44.49
CA GLY A 278 -9.80 1.68 -43.05
C GLY A 278 -8.37 1.65 -42.50
N GLU A 279 -7.52 0.74 -43.01
CA GLU A 279 -6.10 0.63 -42.70
C GLU A 279 -5.28 1.69 -43.46
N LYS A 280 -5.67 2.07 -44.69
CA LYS A 280 -5.13 3.28 -45.36
C LYS A 280 -5.46 4.57 -44.59
N ARG A 281 -6.41 4.54 -43.65
CA ARG A 281 -6.68 5.66 -42.72
C ARG A 281 -5.90 5.57 -41.39
N VAL A 282 -5.22 4.46 -41.10
CA VAL A 282 -4.48 4.23 -39.85
C VAL A 282 -3.01 3.93 -40.17
N PHE A 283 -2.23 5.00 -40.27
CA PHE A 283 -0.76 5.07 -40.28
C PHE A 283 0.02 4.49 -41.48
N THR A 284 0.26 5.38 -42.46
CA THR A 284 1.62 5.61 -43.00
C THR A 284 1.83 7.10 -43.30
N GLU A 285 1.56 8.00 -42.35
CA GLU A 285 2.09 9.36 -42.43
C GLU A 285 3.42 9.40 -41.67
N VAL A 286 4.52 9.47 -42.40
CA VAL A 286 5.85 9.74 -41.84
C VAL A 286 5.93 11.24 -41.55
N ALA A 287 6.41 11.62 -40.37
CA ALA A 287 6.59 13.02 -40.00
C ALA A 287 7.33 13.78 -41.12
N LYS A 288 6.80 14.94 -41.53
CA LYS A 288 7.34 15.75 -42.60
C LYS A 288 8.78 16.16 -42.24
N PRO A 289 9.76 16.01 -43.15
CA PRO A 289 11.14 16.36 -42.85
C PRO A 289 11.26 17.87 -42.57
N VAL A 290 11.66 18.22 -41.36
CA VAL A 290 11.82 19.60 -40.90
C VAL A 290 13.08 20.20 -41.54
N MET A 291 12.92 20.91 -42.66
CA MET A 291 14.02 21.47 -43.47
C MET A 291 13.96 23.01 -43.56
N GLY A 292 15.12 23.64 -43.78
CA GLY A 292 15.22 25.08 -44.06
C GLY A 292 14.72 25.97 -42.91
N LYS A 293 13.82 26.93 -43.21
CA LYS A 293 13.25 27.88 -42.24
C LYS A 293 12.45 27.18 -41.13
N CYS A 294 11.78 26.06 -41.44
CA CYS A 294 11.04 25.29 -40.45
C CYS A 294 11.96 24.68 -39.38
N LYS A 295 13.20 24.31 -39.74
CA LYS A 295 14.21 23.83 -38.77
C LYS A 295 14.64 24.93 -37.82
N LEU A 296 14.87 26.14 -38.33
CA LEU A 296 15.21 27.30 -37.50
C LEU A 296 14.07 27.66 -36.55
N VAL A 297 12.83 27.64 -37.02
CA VAL A 297 11.63 27.89 -36.19
C VAL A 297 11.45 26.77 -35.15
N THR A 298 11.71 25.50 -35.49
CA THR A 298 11.64 24.37 -34.56
C THR A 298 12.71 24.47 -33.48
N GLU A 299 13.97 24.77 -33.83
CA GLU A 299 15.03 24.98 -32.85
C GLU A 299 14.78 26.23 -32.00
N ARG A 300 14.19 27.29 -32.56
CA ARG A 300 13.76 28.47 -31.81
C ARG A 300 12.66 28.12 -30.81
N LEU A 301 11.68 27.30 -31.19
CA LEU A 301 10.62 26.76 -30.31
C LEU A 301 11.19 25.95 -29.16
N LEU A 302 12.16 25.08 -29.44
CA LEU A 302 12.80 24.19 -28.47
C LEU A 302 13.80 24.91 -27.55
N ALA A 303 14.27 26.10 -27.95
CA ALA A 303 15.17 26.95 -27.16
C ALA A 303 14.45 27.99 -26.29
N MET A 304 13.11 28.06 -26.34
CA MET A 304 12.36 29.02 -25.54
C MET A 304 12.36 28.66 -24.06
N GLY A 305 12.64 29.67 -23.22
CA GLY A 305 12.46 29.57 -21.77
C GLY A 305 10.99 29.62 -21.36
N GLU A 306 10.73 29.38 -20.07
CA GLU A 306 9.37 29.28 -19.51
C GLU A 306 8.52 30.57 -19.66
N GLY A 307 9.10 31.73 -19.99
CA GLY A 307 8.40 32.99 -20.17
C GLY A 307 8.06 33.39 -21.62
N GLY A 308 8.42 32.59 -22.62
CA GLY A 308 8.22 32.94 -24.04
C GLY A 308 6.77 32.77 -24.51
N GLU A 309 6.31 33.65 -25.41
CA GLU A 309 5.00 33.56 -26.06
C GLU A 309 5.00 32.41 -27.09
N LEU A 310 4.43 31.27 -26.69
CA LEU A 310 4.45 30.04 -27.49
C LEU A 310 3.56 30.12 -28.74
N SER A 311 2.41 30.80 -28.62
CA SER A 311 1.37 30.89 -29.65
C SER A 311 1.89 31.45 -30.98
N GLY A 312 2.72 32.50 -30.94
CA GLY A 312 3.27 33.12 -32.15
C GLY A 312 4.23 32.20 -32.91
N VAL A 313 5.19 31.57 -32.21
CA VAL A 313 6.17 30.68 -32.85
C VAL A 313 5.54 29.37 -33.32
N VAL A 314 4.54 28.86 -32.59
CA VAL A 314 3.73 27.71 -33.04
C VAL A 314 2.90 28.07 -34.28
N GLY A 315 2.35 29.29 -34.35
CA GLY A 315 1.66 29.80 -35.53
C GLY A 315 2.57 29.85 -36.77
N GLU A 316 3.78 30.42 -36.64
CA GLU A 316 4.78 30.42 -37.71
C GLU A 316 5.17 28.99 -38.14
N TRP A 317 5.31 28.08 -37.17
CA TRP A 317 5.61 26.68 -37.45
C TRP A 317 4.48 25.97 -38.20
N LYS A 318 3.23 26.26 -37.82
CA LYS A 318 2.02 25.75 -38.45
C LYS A 318 1.89 26.21 -39.89
N GLU A 319 2.12 27.49 -40.17
CA GLU A 319 2.09 28.04 -41.54
C GLU A 319 3.18 27.44 -42.43
N LEU A 320 4.34 27.12 -41.87
CA LEU A 320 5.47 26.58 -42.64
C LEU A 320 5.37 25.08 -42.93
N LEU A 321 4.81 24.28 -42.02
CA LEU A 321 4.82 22.82 -42.12
C LEU A 321 3.46 22.22 -42.53
N GLU A 322 2.36 22.93 -42.25
CA GLU A 322 0.99 22.39 -42.28
C GLU A 322 0.92 21.03 -41.56
N PRO A 323 1.16 21.02 -40.23
CA PRO A 323 1.48 19.81 -39.48
C PRO A 323 0.31 18.84 -39.39
N SER A 324 0.62 17.56 -39.62
CA SER A 324 -0.24 16.42 -39.29
C SER A 324 -0.16 16.11 -37.79
N ARG A 325 -1.04 15.23 -37.29
CA ARG A 325 -0.97 14.75 -35.90
C ARG A 325 0.39 14.14 -35.55
N VAL A 326 1.03 13.44 -36.50
CA VAL A 326 2.35 12.80 -36.29
C VAL A 326 3.43 13.87 -36.06
N ASP A 327 3.40 14.96 -36.84
CA ASP A 327 4.33 16.08 -36.70
C ASP A 327 4.24 16.74 -35.32
N TRP A 328 3.03 16.90 -34.80
CA TRP A 328 2.78 17.43 -33.46
C TRP A 328 3.29 16.50 -32.35
N VAL A 329 3.09 15.19 -32.49
CA VAL A 329 3.59 14.20 -31.52
C VAL A 329 5.12 14.21 -31.50
N THR A 330 5.78 14.27 -32.66
CA THR A 330 7.24 14.36 -32.73
C THR A 330 7.76 15.67 -32.12
N LEU A 331 7.07 16.80 -32.34
CA LEU A 331 7.43 18.06 -31.68
C LEU A 331 7.28 17.97 -30.15
N MET A 332 6.22 17.32 -29.67
CA MET A 332 5.96 17.10 -28.24
C MET A 332 7.01 16.24 -27.56
N GLU A 333 7.48 15.18 -28.22
CA GLU A 333 8.57 14.33 -27.73
C GLU A 333 9.88 15.13 -27.64
N ARG A 334 10.22 15.88 -28.70
CA ARG A 334 11.41 16.76 -28.69
C ARG A 334 11.32 17.87 -27.64
N ALA A 335 10.14 18.42 -27.41
CA ALA A 335 9.91 19.41 -26.35
C ALA A 335 10.11 18.79 -24.96
N LYS A 336 9.63 17.55 -24.76
CA LYS A 336 9.79 16.79 -23.51
C LYS A 336 11.26 16.53 -23.17
N GLU A 337 12.10 16.24 -24.17
CA GLU A 337 13.54 16.03 -23.99
C GLU A 337 14.29 17.31 -23.55
N ARG A 338 13.75 18.48 -23.89
CA ARG A 338 14.40 19.78 -23.62
C ARG A 338 13.93 20.42 -22.32
N SER A 339 12.63 20.48 -22.09
CA SER A 339 12.04 21.10 -20.90
C SER A 339 10.63 20.59 -20.62
N GLN A 340 10.40 20.21 -19.37
CA GLN A 340 9.09 19.76 -18.89
C GLN A 340 8.05 20.90 -18.90
N GLY A 341 8.45 22.13 -18.56
CA GLY A 341 7.58 23.30 -18.62
C GLY A 341 7.13 23.66 -20.05
N LEU A 342 8.05 23.54 -21.01
CA LEU A 342 7.75 23.72 -22.44
C LEU A 342 6.78 22.65 -22.94
N HIS A 343 7.01 21.39 -22.57
CA HIS A 343 6.13 20.27 -22.91
C HIS A 343 4.70 20.48 -22.41
N TYR A 344 4.51 20.97 -21.19
CA TYR A 344 3.17 21.28 -20.66
C TYR A 344 2.46 22.38 -21.45
N LYS A 345 3.13 23.50 -21.71
CA LYS A 345 2.54 24.61 -22.46
C LYS A 345 2.18 24.20 -23.88
N LEU A 346 3.07 23.45 -24.53
CA LEU A 346 2.80 22.93 -25.86
C LEU A 346 1.64 21.92 -25.83
N ALA A 347 1.60 21.00 -24.86
CA ALA A 347 0.50 20.05 -24.70
C ALA A 347 -0.86 20.75 -24.59
N GLU A 348 -0.95 21.77 -23.74
CA GLU A 348 -2.20 22.51 -23.52
C GLU A 348 -2.71 23.23 -24.76
N LEU A 349 -1.79 23.80 -25.54
CA LEU A 349 -2.11 24.48 -26.81
C LEU A 349 -2.57 23.48 -27.86
N LEU A 350 -1.91 22.32 -27.97
CA LEU A 350 -2.30 21.27 -28.93
C LEU A 350 -3.69 20.72 -28.66
N LEU A 351 -4.16 20.75 -27.41
CA LEU A 351 -5.54 20.36 -27.12
C LEU A 351 -6.56 21.26 -27.82
N ASP A 352 -6.22 22.49 -28.24
CA ASP A 352 -7.11 23.38 -29.01
C ASP A 352 -6.91 23.33 -30.52
N GLU A 353 -5.88 22.65 -31.01
CA GLU A 353 -5.56 22.61 -32.43
C GLU A 353 -6.41 21.59 -33.20
N GLU A 354 -7.14 22.07 -34.20
CA GLU A 354 -7.98 21.24 -35.07
C GLU A 354 -7.16 20.21 -35.87
N SER A 355 -5.92 20.55 -36.27
CA SER A 355 -5.04 19.64 -37.02
C SER A 355 -4.47 18.50 -36.16
N TYR A 356 -4.42 18.68 -34.83
CA TYR A 356 -3.95 17.66 -33.91
C TYR A 356 -5.02 16.59 -33.63
N ARG A 357 -6.31 16.99 -33.63
CA ARG A 357 -7.48 16.14 -33.28
C ARG A 357 -7.24 15.38 -31.97
N PRO A 358 -7.32 16.07 -30.82
CA PRO A 358 -7.02 15.48 -29.51
C PRO A 358 -7.90 14.26 -29.22
N THR A 359 -7.29 13.19 -28.70
CA THR A 359 -7.98 11.98 -28.27
C THR A 359 -8.13 11.93 -26.74
N ILE A 360 -9.03 11.08 -26.22
CA ILE A 360 -9.17 10.83 -24.77
C ILE A 360 -7.82 10.46 -24.13
N SER A 361 -6.97 9.71 -24.85
CA SER A 361 -5.63 9.34 -24.38
C SER A 361 -4.71 10.55 -24.20
N ASP A 362 -4.85 11.60 -25.02
CA ASP A 362 -3.99 12.79 -24.96
C ASP A 362 -4.33 13.63 -23.72
N TYR A 363 -5.63 13.80 -23.44
CA TYR A 363 -6.10 14.38 -22.17
C TYR A 363 -5.67 13.55 -20.96
N SER A 364 -5.86 12.23 -21.00
CA SER A 364 -5.51 11.31 -19.90
C SER A 364 -4.04 11.42 -19.51
N LYS A 365 -3.13 11.48 -20.49
CA LYS A 365 -1.68 11.63 -20.25
C LYS A 365 -1.36 12.97 -19.59
N LEU A 366 -1.98 14.05 -20.03
CA LEU A 366 -1.73 15.38 -19.46
C LEU A 366 -2.26 15.48 -18.02
N ILE A 367 -3.46 14.94 -17.76
CA ILE A 367 -4.03 14.85 -16.41
C ILE A 367 -3.14 13.99 -15.50
N ASP A 368 -2.66 12.82 -15.97
CA ASP A 368 -1.76 11.95 -15.21
C ASP A 368 -0.43 12.65 -14.86
N ASN A 369 0.13 13.41 -15.79
CA ASN A 369 1.36 14.17 -15.56
C ASN A 369 1.17 15.23 -14.46
N TYR A 370 0.10 16.04 -14.54
CA TYR A 370 -0.23 17.01 -13.47
C TYR A 370 -0.55 16.31 -12.15
N ALA A 371 -1.23 15.16 -12.19
CA ALA A 371 -1.57 14.39 -11.00
C ALA A 371 -0.32 13.85 -10.27
N LYS A 372 0.68 13.37 -11.01
CA LYS A 372 1.97 12.91 -10.46
C LYS A 372 2.71 14.03 -9.74
N GLU A 373 2.67 15.24 -10.29
CA GLU A 373 3.23 16.46 -9.68
C GLU A 373 2.39 17.01 -8.51
N GLY A 374 1.16 16.51 -8.31
CA GLY A 374 0.26 17.00 -7.27
C GLY A 374 -0.40 18.34 -7.62
N ARG A 375 -0.38 18.74 -8.89
CA ARG A 375 -0.98 19.98 -9.39
C ARG A 375 -2.48 19.77 -9.65
N VAL A 376 -3.27 19.80 -8.58
CA VAL A 376 -4.71 19.47 -8.61
C VAL A 376 -5.48 20.42 -9.52
N GLU A 377 -5.29 21.73 -9.37
CA GLU A 377 -6.01 22.77 -10.14
C GLU A 377 -5.75 22.66 -11.64
N ASP A 378 -4.52 22.35 -12.04
CA ASP A 378 -4.16 22.17 -13.44
C ASP A 378 -4.80 20.91 -14.03
N ALA A 379 -4.79 19.80 -13.29
CA ALA A 379 -5.46 18.57 -13.71
C ALA A 379 -6.97 18.77 -13.89
N GLU A 380 -7.62 19.50 -12.98
CA GLU A 380 -9.05 19.84 -13.08
C GLU A 380 -9.36 20.76 -14.26
N ARG A 381 -8.50 21.74 -14.53
CA ARG A 381 -8.62 22.60 -15.72
C ARG A 381 -8.64 21.77 -17.01
N ILE A 382 -7.74 20.79 -17.13
CA ILE A 382 -7.69 19.90 -18.30
C ILE A 382 -8.90 18.96 -18.36
N LEU A 383 -9.38 18.47 -17.22
CA LEU A 383 -10.60 17.65 -17.14
C LEU A 383 -11.85 18.42 -17.59
N ASN A 384 -11.99 19.68 -17.17
CA ASN A 384 -13.10 20.54 -17.59
C ASN A 384 -13.01 20.81 -19.09
N LYS A 385 -11.81 21.13 -19.61
CA LYS A 385 -11.58 21.31 -21.05
C LYS A 385 -11.90 20.06 -21.87
N MET A 386 -11.62 18.86 -21.35
CA MET A 386 -12.03 17.60 -21.99
C MET A 386 -13.56 17.50 -22.08
N THR A 387 -14.24 17.82 -20.98
CA THR A 387 -15.71 17.75 -20.87
C THR A 387 -16.41 18.78 -21.75
N ASP A 388 -15.87 20.01 -21.84
CA ASP A 388 -16.39 21.10 -22.68
C ASP A 388 -16.35 20.76 -24.18
N LYS A 389 -15.38 19.93 -24.60
CA LYS A 389 -15.32 19.39 -25.97
C LYS A 389 -16.22 18.18 -26.21
N GLY A 390 -17.07 17.84 -25.24
CA GLY A 390 -17.99 16.71 -25.30
C GLY A 390 -17.32 15.35 -25.14
N LEU A 391 -16.03 15.29 -24.76
CA LEU A 391 -15.33 14.04 -24.49
C LEU A 391 -15.60 13.61 -23.05
N LYS A 392 -16.17 12.42 -22.88
CA LYS A 392 -16.44 11.88 -21.55
C LYS A 392 -15.20 11.21 -20.96
N PRO A 393 -14.82 11.50 -19.70
CA PRO A 393 -13.76 10.79 -18.98
C PRO A 393 -14.01 9.27 -19.00
N ASP A 394 -12.98 8.51 -19.34
CA ASP A 394 -13.02 7.05 -19.32
C ASP A 394 -12.51 6.51 -17.96
N ALA A 395 -12.48 5.18 -17.83
CA ALA A 395 -11.99 4.53 -16.62
C ALA A 395 -10.53 4.86 -16.29
N VAL A 396 -9.70 5.18 -17.29
CA VAL A 396 -8.30 5.57 -17.07
C VAL A 396 -8.25 6.94 -16.40
N VAL A 397 -9.00 7.92 -16.92
CA VAL A 397 -9.09 9.26 -16.32
C VAL A 397 -9.61 9.18 -14.89
N HIS A 398 -10.70 8.46 -14.64
CA HIS A 398 -11.23 8.34 -13.27
C HIS A 398 -10.25 7.64 -12.31
N THR A 399 -9.47 6.65 -12.77
CA THR A 399 -8.41 6.04 -11.96
C THR A 399 -7.33 7.05 -11.56
N ILE A 400 -6.91 7.90 -12.51
CA ILE A 400 -5.95 8.99 -12.25
C ILE A 400 -6.51 9.97 -11.22
N LEU A 401 -7.78 10.36 -11.36
CA LEU A 401 -8.44 11.29 -10.45
C LEU A 401 -8.53 10.75 -9.01
N VAL A 402 -8.84 9.45 -8.82
CA VAL A 402 -8.84 8.86 -7.46
C VAL A 402 -7.45 8.96 -6.82
N HIS A 403 -6.38 8.68 -7.56
CA HIS A 403 -5.02 8.81 -7.06
C HIS A 403 -4.66 10.27 -6.70
N LEU A 404 -5.02 11.21 -7.58
CA LEU A 404 -4.78 12.64 -7.38
C LEU A 404 -5.48 13.16 -6.13
N TYR A 405 -6.79 12.93 -6.03
CA TYR A 405 -7.61 13.43 -4.93
C TYR A 405 -7.29 12.76 -3.60
N SER A 406 -6.97 11.46 -3.61
CA SER A 406 -6.45 10.75 -2.43
C SER A 406 -5.17 11.40 -1.90
N LYS A 407 -4.18 11.67 -2.77
CA LYS A 407 -2.91 12.32 -2.41
C LYS A 407 -3.14 13.74 -1.89
N ALA A 408 -4.03 14.50 -2.55
CA ALA A 408 -4.43 15.84 -2.13
C ALA A 408 -5.18 15.85 -0.78
N GLY A 409 -5.81 14.73 -0.39
CA GLY A 409 -6.66 14.64 0.80
C GLY A 409 -8.09 15.15 0.59
N ASN A 410 -8.52 15.30 -0.68
CA ASN A 410 -9.89 15.64 -1.01
C ASN A 410 -10.73 14.36 -1.12
N LEU A 411 -11.35 13.94 -0.01
CA LEU A 411 -12.09 12.68 0.05
C LEU A 411 -13.33 12.68 -0.85
N GLU A 412 -14.09 13.78 -0.90
CA GLU A 412 -15.36 13.85 -1.63
C GLU A 412 -15.14 13.64 -3.14
N LEU A 413 -14.14 14.32 -3.72
CA LEU A 413 -13.82 14.15 -5.13
C LEU A 413 -13.22 12.76 -5.43
N ALA A 414 -12.45 12.19 -4.50
CA ALA A 414 -11.93 10.83 -4.63
C ALA A 414 -13.08 9.80 -4.62
N GLU A 415 -14.06 9.94 -3.73
CA GLU A 415 -15.25 9.09 -3.68
C GLU A 415 -16.08 9.22 -4.95
N ALA A 416 -16.30 10.43 -5.45
CA ALA A 416 -17.04 10.66 -6.68
C ALA A 416 -16.39 9.96 -7.88
N ALA A 417 -15.06 10.10 -8.04
CA ALA A 417 -14.32 9.41 -9.10
C ALA A 417 -14.34 7.88 -8.94
N PHE A 418 -14.21 7.38 -7.71
CA PHE A 418 -14.25 5.95 -7.41
C PHE A 418 -15.64 5.32 -7.66
N ASN A 419 -16.71 6.03 -7.29
CA ASN A 419 -18.09 5.59 -7.53
C ASN A 419 -18.43 5.61 -9.02
N ASN A 420 -17.88 6.56 -9.79
CA ASN A 420 -18.02 6.55 -11.24
C ASN A 420 -17.42 5.27 -11.84
N LEU A 421 -16.21 4.87 -11.43
CA LEU A 421 -15.61 3.59 -11.85
C LEU A 421 -16.51 2.40 -11.50
N ARG A 422 -17.05 2.35 -10.28
CA ARG A 422 -17.97 1.29 -9.86
C ARG A 422 -19.23 1.22 -10.70
N SER A 423 -19.77 2.36 -11.14
CA SER A 423 -20.97 2.41 -11.98
C SER A 423 -20.75 1.89 -13.41
N GLN A 424 -19.49 1.77 -13.84
CA GLN A 424 -19.10 1.26 -15.16
C GLN A 424 -18.65 -0.21 -15.12
N ASP A 425 -19.02 -0.95 -14.07
CA ASP A 425 -18.56 -2.33 -13.80
C ASP A 425 -17.02 -2.50 -13.82
N PHE A 426 -16.29 -1.40 -13.61
CA PHE A 426 -14.84 -1.42 -13.57
C PHE A 426 -14.38 -2.18 -12.32
N ARG A 427 -13.50 -3.17 -12.52
CA ARG A 427 -12.90 -3.93 -11.41
C ARG A 427 -11.70 -3.16 -10.84
N PRO A 428 -11.80 -2.60 -9.61
CA PRO A 428 -10.72 -1.80 -9.06
C PRO A 428 -9.49 -2.67 -8.81
N SER A 429 -8.31 -2.13 -9.14
CA SER A 429 -7.03 -2.78 -8.87
C SER A 429 -6.61 -2.63 -7.40
N LEU A 430 -5.65 -3.43 -6.95
CA LEU A 430 -4.98 -3.29 -5.65
C LEU A 430 -4.56 -1.84 -5.38
N ARG A 431 -3.95 -1.18 -6.37
CA ARG A 431 -3.45 0.20 -6.26
C ARG A 431 -4.59 1.19 -6.01
N LEU A 432 -5.71 0.99 -6.69
CA LEU A 432 -6.89 1.85 -6.59
C LEU A 432 -7.58 1.70 -5.23
N TYR A 433 -7.77 0.45 -4.75
CA TYR A 433 -8.25 0.19 -3.39
C TYR A 433 -7.34 0.81 -2.33
N SER A 434 -6.03 0.59 -2.43
CA SER A 434 -5.05 1.16 -1.49
C SER A 434 -5.17 2.69 -1.44
N SER A 435 -5.23 3.35 -2.60
CA SER A 435 -5.37 4.82 -2.65
C SER A 435 -6.66 5.31 -2.01
N MET A 436 -7.78 4.62 -2.26
CA MET A 436 -9.07 5.01 -1.68
C MET A 436 -9.12 4.76 -0.16
N ILE A 437 -8.57 3.63 0.32
CA ILE A 437 -8.48 3.33 1.75
C ILE A 437 -7.58 4.35 2.46
N MET A 438 -6.45 4.70 1.87
CA MET A 438 -5.56 5.73 2.43
C MET A 438 -6.19 7.13 2.39
N ALA A 439 -7.05 7.43 1.41
CA ALA A 439 -7.85 8.66 1.41
C ALA A 439 -8.80 8.71 2.63
N TYR A 440 -9.49 7.60 2.92
CA TYR A 440 -10.33 7.49 4.12
C TYR A 440 -9.54 7.61 5.41
N VAL A 441 -8.36 6.99 5.48
CA VAL A 441 -7.44 7.10 6.63
C VAL A 441 -7.07 8.58 6.86
N LYS A 442 -6.63 9.28 5.81
CA LYS A 442 -6.21 10.68 5.88
C LYS A 442 -7.36 11.64 6.22
N ALA A 443 -8.56 11.36 5.72
CA ALA A 443 -9.77 12.11 6.05
C ALA A 443 -10.34 11.78 7.44
N GLY A 444 -9.69 10.87 8.18
CA GLY A 444 -10.15 10.52 9.50
C GLY A 444 -11.46 9.70 9.50
N SER A 445 -11.65 8.84 8.50
CA SER A 445 -12.79 7.93 8.43
C SER A 445 -12.33 6.47 8.30
N PRO A 446 -11.56 5.94 9.26
CA PRO A 446 -10.96 4.60 9.15
C PRO A 446 -11.98 3.46 9.08
N LYS A 447 -13.23 3.66 9.56
CA LYS A 447 -14.31 2.67 9.43
C LYS A 447 -14.70 2.43 7.97
N SER A 448 -14.78 3.48 7.17
CA SER A 448 -15.04 3.38 5.72
C SER A 448 -13.87 2.75 4.99
N GLY A 449 -12.64 3.07 5.40
CA GLY A 449 -11.43 2.41 4.91
C GLY A 449 -11.40 0.90 5.21
N GLU A 450 -11.79 0.50 6.42
CA GLU A 450 -11.92 -0.93 6.78
C GLU A 450 -13.03 -1.63 5.97
N ALA A 451 -14.16 -0.95 5.70
CA ALA A 451 -15.21 -1.51 4.86
C ALA A 451 -14.72 -1.79 3.43
N LEU A 452 -13.94 -0.87 2.84
CA LEU A 452 -13.29 -1.09 1.55
C LEU A 452 -12.23 -2.19 1.61
N MET A 453 -11.47 -2.31 2.71
CA MET A 453 -10.51 -3.40 2.89
C MET A 453 -11.23 -4.77 2.87
N LYS A 454 -12.40 -4.89 3.51
CA LYS A 454 -13.22 -6.10 3.47
C LYS A 454 -13.76 -6.38 2.07
N GLU A 455 -14.20 -5.35 1.35
CA GLU A 455 -14.62 -5.49 -0.06
C GLU A 455 -13.47 -6.02 -0.94
N MET A 456 -12.28 -5.48 -0.74
CA MET A 456 -11.06 -5.89 -1.43
C MET A 456 -10.72 -7.37 -1.15
N GLU A 457 -10.83 -7.81 0.11
CA GLU A 457 -10.65 -9.22 0.50
C GLU A 457 -11.71 -10.15 -0.10
N MET A 458 -12.99 -9.73 -0.13
CA MET A 458 -14.07 -10.50 -0.76
C MET A 458 -13.87 -10.71 -2.27
N ARG A 459 -13.00 -9.92 -2.90
CA ARG A 459 -12.60 -10.04 -4.31
C ARG A 459 -11.27 -10.78 -4.48
N ASP A 460 -10.81 -11.49 -3.46
CA ASP A 460 -9.53 -12.20 -3.42
C ASP A 460 -8.30 -11.30 -3.64
N ILE A 461 -8.42 -9.99 -3.40
CA ILE A 461 -7.30 -9.06 -3.46
C ILE A 461 -6.75 -8.89 -2.04
N LYS A 462 -5.51 -9.30 -1.82
CA LYS A 462 -4.88 -9.27 -0.48
C LYS A 462 -4.49 -7.84 -0.08
N PRO A 463 -4.94 -7.32 1.08
CA PRO A 463 -4.48 -6.03 1.59
C PRO A 463 -2.97 -6.01 1.82
N THR A 464 -2.33 -4.88 1.54
CA THR A 464 -0.91 -4.69 1.81
C THR A 464 -0.65 -4.35 3.28
N ASN A 465 0.58 -4.54 3.74
CA ASN A 465 1.00 -4.10 5.08
C ASN A 465 0.74 -2.59 5.31
N GLU A 466 0.88 -1.77 4.27
CA GLU A 466 0.59 -0.33 4.31
C GLU A 466 -0.87 -0.06 4.69
N ILE A 467 -1.83 -0.81 4.11
CA ILE A 467 -3.26 -0.68 4.43
C ILE A 467 -3.52 -1.03 5.90
N TYR A 468 -2.99 -2.18 6.36
CA TYR A 468 -3.15 -2.61 7.76
C TYR A 468 -2.60 -1.58 8.74
N MET A 469 -1.36 -1.12 8.51
CA MET A 469 -0.71 -0.14 9.39
C MET A 469 -1.41 1.22 9.35
N GLY A 470 -1.84 1.68 8.17
CA GLY A 470 -2.59 2.93 8.01
C GLY A 470 -3.91 2.93 8.77
N LEU A 471 -4.70 1.86 8.64
CA LEU A 471 -5.95 1.69 9.39
C LEU A 471 -5.72 1.54 10.90
N LEU A 472 -4.73 0.72 11.29
CA LEU A 472 -4.39 0.51 12.70
C LEU A 472 -3.99 1.82 13.37
N LYS A 473 -3.14 2.62 12.71
CA LYS A 473 -2.73 3.94 13.18
C LYS A 473 -3.91 4.89 13.34
N ALA A 474 -4.78 4.96 12.33
CA ALA A 474 -5.96 5.82 12.38
C ALA A 474 -6.96 5.43 13.49
N PHE A 475 -7.15 4.13 13.75
CA PHE A 475 -7.96 3.68 14.88
C PHE A 475 -7.28 3.97 16.22
N ALA A 476 -5.97 3.80 16.32
CA ALA A 476 -5.18 4.06 17.53
C ALA A 476 -5.22 5.54 17.92
N GLU A 477 -5.01 6.46 16.98
CA GLU A 477 -5.04 7.92 17.22
C GLU A 477 -6.38 8.38 17.82
N ARG A 478 -7.47 7.70 17.45
CA ARG A 478 -8.84 7.96 17.92
C ARG A 478 -9.22 7.21 19.19
N GLY A 479 -8.34 6.34 19.71
CA GLY A 479 -8.66 5.45 20.82
C GLY A 479 -9.78 4.44 20.53
N HIS A 480 -10.03 4.11 19.26
CA HIS A 480 -11.10 3.20 18.86
C HIS A 480 -10.64 1.74 18.96
N VAL A 481 -10.66 1.21 20.19
CA VAL A 481 -10.11 -0.11 20.55
C VAL A 481 -10.59 -1.26 19.67
N ASP A 482 -11.88 -1.36 19.38
CA ASP A 482 -12.42 -2.48 18.61
C ASP A 482 -11.85 -2.52 17.19
N GLY A 483 -11.64 -1.35 16.58
CA GLY A 483 -11.10 -1.23 15.22
C GLY A 483 -9.62 -1.59 15.21
N ALA A 484 -8.84 -1.01 16.13
CA ALA A 484 -7.42 -1.31 16.27
C ALA A 484 -7.18 -2.81 16.51
N GLN A 485 -7.91 -3.42 17.44
CA GLN A 485 -7.77 -4.84 17.75
C GLN A 485 -8.17 -5.73 16.57
N ARG A 486 -9.29 -5.43 15.87
CA ARG A 486 -9.70 -6.20 14.69
C ARG A 486 -8.65 -6.14 13.58
N ILE A 487 -8.16 -4.95 13.25
CA ILE A 487 -7.14 -4.78 12.20
C ILE A 487 -5.86 -5.53 12.57
N PHE A 488 -5.41 -5.40 13.83
CA PHE A 488 -4.23 -6.10 14.33
C PHE A 488 -4.38 -7.63 14.25
N THR A 489 -5.52 -8.18 14.66
CA THR A 489 -5.81 -9.62 14.56
C THR A 489 -5.93 -10.07 13.11
N THR A 490 -6.56 -9.30 12.24
CA THR A 490 -6.69 -9.62 10.80
C THR A 490 -5.32 -9.63 10.12
N MET A 491 -4.46 -8.66 10.44
CA MET A 491 -3.06 -8.61 10.00
C MET A 491 -2.29 -9.88 10.39
N GLN A 492 -2.46 -10.37 11.62
CA GLN A 492 -1.85 -11.62 12.09
C GLN A 492 -2.38 -12.85 11.34
N ILE A 493 -3.70 -12.93 11.13
CA ILE A 493 -4.35 -14.03 10.39
C ILE A 493 -3.88 -14.05 8.93
N ALA A 494 -3.63 -12.88 8.33
CA ALA A 494 -3.05 -12.75 6.99
C ALA A 494 -1.57 -13.19 6.90
N GLY A 495 -0.97 -13.65 8.00
CA GLY A 495 0.41 -14.12 8.06
C GLY A 495 1.45 -13.00 8.22
N LEU A 496 1.03 -11.75 8.48
CA LEU A 496 1.94 -10.65 8.75
C LEU A 496 2.36 -10.68 10.22
N HIS A 497 3.67 -10.78 10.45
CA HIS A 497 4.22 -10.82 11.80
C HIS A 497 4.08 -9.44 12.48
N PRO A 498 3.54 -9.38 13.72
CA PRO A 498 3.48 -8.14 14.49
C PRO A 498 4.86 -7.50 14.65
N THR A 499 4.96 -6.24 14.22
CA THR A 499 6.13 -5.38 14.43
C THR A 499 6.00 -4.63 15.76
N LEU A 500 7.10 -4.10 16.29
CA LEU A 500 7.08 -3.19 17.44
C LEU A 500 6.06 -2.06 17.23
N GLU A 501 6.08 -1.42 16.06
CA GLU A 501 5.15 -0.32 15.73
C GLU A 501 3.69 -0.76 15.82
N SER A 502 3.33 -1.90 15.23
CA SER A 502 1.95 -2.41 15.28
C SER A 502 1.49 -2.72 16.71
N CYS A 503 2.36 -3.28 17.55
CA CYS A 503 2.08 -3.51 18.97
C CYS A 503 1.90 -2.20 19.74
N THR A 504 2.79 -1.22 19.52
CA THR A 504 2.71 0.11 20.12
C THR A 504 1.40 0.80 19.79
N LEU A 505 0.93 0.72 18.53
CA LEU A 505 -0.36 1.30 18.13
C LEU A 505 -1.55 0.68 18.87
N VAL A 506 -1.55 -0.64 19.11
CA VAL A 506 -2.60 -1.29 19.89
C VAL A 506 -2.55 -0.84 21.35
N VAL A 507 -1.36 -0.76 21.96
CA VAL A 507 -1.19 -0.22 23.32
C VAL A 507 -1.69 1.23 23.41
N GLU A 508 -1.37 2.08 22.43
CA GLU A 508 -1.87 3.45 22.33
C GLU A 508 -3.40 3.51 22.22
N ALA A 509 -4.01 2.63 21.41
CA ALA A 509 -5.46 2.59 21.26
C ALA A 509 -6.16 2.32 22.60
N TYR A 510 -5.74 1.29 23.33
CA TYR A 510 -6.29 0.97 24.65
C TYR A 510 -5.93 2.02 25.71
N GLY A 511 -4.71 2.57 25.67
CA GLY A 511 -4.29 3.65 26.56
C GLY A 511 -5.12 4.91 26.40
N ARG A 512 -5.45 5.29 25.15
CA ARG A 512 -6.38 6.40 24.87
C ARG A 512 -7.82 6.08 25.25
N ALA A 513 -8.27 4.84 25.19
CA ALA A 513 -9.58 4.47 25.74
C ALA A 513 -9.62 4.43 27.28
N GLY A 514 -8.45 4.37 27.94
CA GLY A 514 -8.34 4.21 29.39
C GLY A 514 -8.57 2.78 29.87
N ASP A 515 -8.48 1.80 28.96
CA ASP A 515 -8.51 0.38 29.28
C ASP A 515 -7.09 -0.12 29.55
N VAL A 516 -6.71 0.01 30.82
CA VAL A 516 -5.34 -0.27 31.29
C VAL A 516 -5.01 -1.76 31.21
N ASP A 517 -5.99 -2.63 31.43
CA ASP A 517 -5.76 -4.07 31.50
C ASP A 517 -5.44 -4.66 30.13
N HIS A 518 -6.16 -4.22 29.09
CA HIS A 518 -5.86 -4.61 27.70
C HIS A 518 -4.61 -3.91 27.17
N ALA A 519 -4.36 -2.65 27.53
CA ALA A 519 -3.10 -1.98 27.20
C ALA A 519 -1.90 -2.76 27.77
N ARG A 520 -1.97 -3.16 29.04
CA ARG A 520 -0.91 -3.95 29.69
C ARG A 520 -0.76 -5.34 29.06
N SER A 521 -1.87 -6.01 28.76
CA SER A 521 -1.84 -7.33 28.12
C SER A 521 -1.15 -7.29 26.76
N ASN A 522 -1.40 -6.26 25.95
CA ASN A 522 -0.74 -6.06 24.65
C ASN A 522 0.73 -5.66 24.80
N PHE A 523 1.07 -4.85 25.81
CA PHE A 523 2.46 -4.54 26.15
C PHE A 523 3.23 -5.80 26.54
N ASP A 524 2.66 -6.67 27.38
CA ASP A 524 3.28 -7.93 27.78
C ASP A 524 3.36 -8.93 26.60
N PHE A 525 2.37 -8.93 25.70
CA PHE A 525 2.42 -9.70 24.44
C PHE A 525 3.62 -9.27 23.58
N MET A 526 3.83 -7.97 23.42
CA MET A 526 4.97 -7.42 22.68
C MET A 526 6.32 -7.89 23.27
N LEU A 527 6.47 -7.85 24.60
CA LEU A 527 7.66 -8.36 25.27
C LEU A 527 7.87 -9.86 25.02
N LYS A 528 6.80 -10.67 25.13
CA LYS A 528 6.84 -12.11 24.86
C LYS A 528 7.15 -12.44 23.41
N ALA A 529 6.74 -11.57 22.47
CA ALA A 529 7.09 -11.68 21.06
C ALA A 529 8.56 -11.30 20.77
N GLY A 530 9.34 -10.92 21.79
CA GLY A 530 10.77 -10.61 21.68
C GLY A 530 11.07 -9.16 21.32
N HIS A 531 10.05 -8.29 21.24
CA HIS A 531 10.24 -6.87 20.95
C HIS A 531 10.63 -6.10 22.21
N LYS A 532 11.60 -5.19 22.08
CA LYS A 532 11.96 -4.25 23.14
C LYS A 532 11.09 -2.99 23.02
N PRO A 533 10.45 -2.54 24.12
CA PRO A 533 9.64 -1.33 24.09
C PRO A 533 10.51 -0.12 23.80
N ASP A 534 10.06 0.74 22.89
CA ASP A 534 10.65 2.06 22.68
C ASP A 534 10.02 3.10 23.62
N ASP A 535 10.57 4.30 23.63
CA ASP A 535 10.10 5.38 24.50
C ASP A 535 8.64 5.74 24.27
N ARG A 536 8.19 5.69 23.01
CA ARG A 536 6.79 5.95 22.63
C ARG A 536 5.83 4.91 23.21
N CYS A 537 6.18 3.63 23.14
CA CYS A 537 5.37 2.54 23.71
C CYS A 537 5.29 2.64 25.24
N VAL A 538 6.41 2.94 25.91
CA VAL A 538 6.41 3.16 27.35
C VAL A 538 5.56 4.36 27.71
N ALA A 539 5.71 5.50 27.03
CA ALA A 539 4.88 6.69 27.22
C ALA A 539 3.39 6.38 27.09
N ALA A 540 2.99 5.60 26.08
CA ALA A 540 1.61 5.15 25.90
C ALA A 540 1.08 4.34 27.09
N MET A 541 1.91 3.44 27.63
CA MET A 541 1.55 2.65 28.82
C MET A 541 1.48 3.50 30.09
N ILE A 542 2.37 4.50 30.26
CA ILE A 542 2.31 5.45 31.38
C ILE A 542 1.04 6.32 31.28
N ALA A 543 0.70 6.79 30.08
CA ALA A 543 -0.53 7.55 29.83
C ALA A 543 -1.79 6.69 30.10
N ALA A 544 -1.75 5.39 29.81
CA ALA A 544 -2.82 4.47 30.19
C ALA A 544 -2.97 4.41 31.72
N TYR A 545 -1.88 4.23 32.47
CA TYR A 545 -1.91 4.22 33.93
C TYR A 545 -2.37 5.55 34.54
N GLU A 546 -2.01 6.68 33.92
CA GLU A 546 -2.45 8.01 34.30
C GLU A 546 -3.98 8.11 34.33
N LYS A 547 -4.68 7.62 33.30
CA LYS A 547 -6.15 7.70 33.21
C LYS A 547 -6.89 7.03 34.36
N LYS A 548 -6.26 6.04 35.02
CA LYS A 548 -6.80 5.38 36.22
C LYS A 548 -6.05 5.78 37.50
N ASN A 549 -5.21 6.80 37.42
CA ASN A 549 -4.35 7.33 38.48
C ASN A 549 -3.52 6.23 39.19
N MET A 550 -2.99 5.26 38.44
CA MET A 550 -2.24 4.13 38.96
C MET A 550 -0.72 4.40 39.02
N LEU A 551 -0.32 5.48 39.72
CA LEU A 551 1.08 5.96 39.74
C LEU A 551 2.07 4.90 40.23
N ASP A 552 1.71 4.11 41.24
CA ASP A 552 2.56 3.02 41.73
C ASP A 552 2.87 1.97 40.66
N LYS A 553 1.88 1.60 39.83
CA LYS A 553 2.08 0.63 38.74
C LYS A 553 2.95 1.21 37.63
N ALA A 554 2.75 2.48 37.29
CA ALA A 554 3.58 3.20 36.33
C ALA A 554 5.05 3.23 36.76
N LEU A 555 5.33 3.63 38.01
CA LEU A 555 6.70 3.67 38.54
C LEU A 555 7.33 2.29 38.69
N ASN A 556 6.54 1.26 39.05
CA ASN A 556 7.04 -0.12 39.10
C ASN A 556 7.44 -0.61 37.71
N LEU A 557 6.62 -0.38 36.69
CA LEU A 557 6.95 -0.72 35.30
C LEU A 557 8.25 -0.03 34.86
N LEU A 558 8.36 1.27 35.10
CA LEU A 558 9.56 2.03 34.74
C LEU A 558 10.82 1.50 35.43
N LEU A 559 10.73 1.13 36.71
CA LEU A 559 11.84 0.51 37.44
C LEU A 559 12.20 -0.89 36.94
N GLU A 560 11.22 -1.67 36.49
CA GLU A 560 11.44 -2.97 35.86
C GLU A 560 12.20 -2.78 34.54
N LEU A 561 11.72 -1.90 33.66
CA LEU A 561 12.36 -1.63 32.37
C LEU A 561 13.77 -1.04 32.53
N GLU A 562 13.99 -0.15 33.50
CA GLU A 562 15.35 0.35 33.80
C GLU A 562 16.32 -0.77 34.23
N LYS A 563 15.84 -1.82 34.91
CA LYS A 563 16.69 -2.98 35.25
C LYS A 563 17.13 -3.73 34.00
N ASP A 564 16.27 -3.77 32.99
CA ASP A 564 16.52 -4.40 31.70
C ASP A 564 17.26 -3.49 30.71
N GLY A 565 17.69 -2.29 31.16
CA GLY A 565 18.52 -1.36 30.41
C GLY A 565 17.76 -0.34 29.57
N PHE A 566 16.43 -0.23 29.74
CA PHE A 566 15.66 0.86 29.12
C PHE A 566 15.95 2.19 29.82
N GLU A 567 16.15 3.24 29.03
CA GLU A 567 16.29 4.61 29.53
C GLU A 567 15.12 5.44 29.00
N PRO A 568 14.25 5.98 29.88
CA PRO A 568 13.14 6.83 29.45
C PRO A 568 13.63 8.01 28.61
N GLY A 569 12.92 8.29 27.53
CA GLY A 569 13.11 9.42 26.64
C GLY A 569 12.12 10.55 26.89
N THR A 570 12.14 11.49 25.96
CA THR A 570 11.37 12.72 26.04
C THR A 570 9.87 12.43 26.09
N ALA A 571 9.36 11.44 25.36
CA ALA A 571 7.94 11.11 25.37
C ALA A 571 7.48 10.59 26.74
N THR A 572 8.24 9.68 27.36
CA THR A 572 7.89 9.15 28.69
C THR A 572 7.96 10.25 29.75
N TYR A 573 9.01 11.09 29.73
CA TYR A 573 9.11 12.21 30.67
C TYR A 573 8.00 13.25 30.45
N SER A 574 7.59 13.51 29.21
CA SER A 574 6.47 14.42 28.91
C SER A 574 5.18 14.00 29.61
N VAL A 575 4.83 12.71 29.51
CA VAL A 575 3.64 12.16 30.17
C VAL A 575 3.77 12.25 31.70
N LEU A 576 4.96 11.99 32.25
CA LEU A 576 5.19 12.13 33.69
C LEU A 576 5.07 13.59 34.15
N VAL A 577 5.60 14.55 33.40
CA VAL A 577 5.46 15.99 33.72
C VAL A 577 3.99 16.38 33.72
N ASP A 578 3.24 16.00 32.69
CA ASP A 578 1.80 16.32 32.60
C ASP A 578 1.03 15.73 33.78
N TRP A 579 1.26 14.45 34.10
CA TRP A 579 0.59 13.77 35.19
C TRP A 579 0.98 14.36 36.56
N LEU A 580 2.26 14.54 36.84
CA LEU A 580 2.73 15.15 38.09
C LEU A 580 2.24 16.60 38.24
N GLY A 581 2.17 17.34 37.14
CA GLY A 581 1.59 18.69 37.09
C GLY A 581 0.09 18.70 37.45
N LYS A 582 -0.70 17.76 36.92
CA LYS A 582 -2.11 17.58 37.30
C LYS A 582 -2.27 17.27 38.79
N LEU A 583 -1.34 16.50 39.36
CA LEU A 583 -1.26 16.18 40.79
C LEU A 583 -0.68 17.31 41.65
N GLN A 584 -0.20 18.40 41.04
CA GLN A 584 0.45 19.54 41.71
C GLN A 584 1.74 19.15 42.48
N LEU A 585 2.45 18.15 41.97
CA LEU A 585 3.76 17.73 42.47
C LEU A 585 4.86 18.49 41.71
N VAL A 586 4.98 19.79 42.02
CA VAL A 586 5.80 20.75 41.25
C VAL A 586 7.28 20.36 41.25
N ASP A 587 7.84 20.00 42.41
CA ASP A 587 9.26 19.67 42.53
C ASP A 587 9.62 18.40 41.72
N GLU A 588 8.77 17.37 41.79
CA GLU A 588 8.94 16.15 41.01
C GLU A 588 8.77 16.40 39.50
N ALA A 589 7.81 17.23 39.10
CA ALA A 589 7.61 17.60 37.70
C ALA A 589 8.82 18.39 37.16
N GLU A 590 9.38 19.32 37.93
CA GLU A 590 10.60 20.07 37.58
C GLU A 590 11.80 19.14 37.40
N GLN A 591 11.96 18.12 38.26
CA GLN A 591 13.01 17.13 38.08
C GLN A 591 12.89 16.38 36.75
N MET A 592 11.65 16.06 36.31
CA MET A 592 11.44 15.41 35.01
C MET A 592 11.70 16.37 33.84
N LEU A 593 11.33 17.66 33.98
CA LEU A 593 11.66 18.69 32.99
C LEU A 593 13.17 18.87 32.81
N MET A 594 13.93 18.91 33.90
CA MET A 594 15.39 18.96 33.83
C MET A 594 15.97 17.79 33.03
N LYS A 595 15.37 16.59 33.16
CA LYS A 595 15.80 15.40 32.40
C LYS A 595 15.53 15.51 30.91
N ILE A 596 14.43 16.17 30.50
CA ILE A 596 14.16 16.48 29.10
C ILE A 596 15.25 17.41 28.57
N ASN A 597 15.54 18.50 29.28
CA ASN A 597 16.58 19.44 28.89
C ASN A 597 18.00 18.82 28.85
N GLU A 598 18.32 17.91 29.77
CA GLU A 598 19.60 17.18 29.79
C GLU A 598 19.80 16.29 28.56
N LYS A 599 18.73 15.83 27.90
CA LYS A 599 18.84 15.04 26.66
C LYS A 599 19.20 15.88 25.44
N GLY A 600 19.16 17.21 25.54
CA GLY A 600 19.46 18.11 24.41
C GLY A 600 18.38 18.13 23.32
N GLU A 601 17.21 17.56 23.60
CA GLU A 601 16.02 17.64 22.75
C GLU A 601 15.15 18.81 23.21
N GLU A 602 14.57 19.56 22.27
CA GLU A 602 13.56 20.58 22.61
C GLU A 602 12.35 19.89 23.24
N ALA A 603 11.89 20.42 24.37
CA ALA A 603 10.70 19.92 25.04
C ALA A 603 9.48 20.03 24.09
N PRO A 604 8.69 18.96 23.89
CA PRO A 604 7.48 19.02 23.10
C PRO A 604 6.57 20.18 23.50
N PHE A 605 5.99 20.85 22.51
CA PHE A 605 5.17 22.04 22.72
C PHE A 605 4.00 21.76 23.68
N GLU A 606 3.44 20.55 23.61
CA GLU A 606 2.33 20.08 24.43
C GLU A 606 2.64 20.13 25.93
N ILE A 607 3.92 20.02 26.32
CA ILE A 607 4.34 20.12 27.73
C ILE A 607 4.13 21.55 28.26
N ASN A 608 4.24 22.58 27.42
CA ASN A 608 4.08 23.98 27.87
C ASN A 608 2.68 24.23 28.44
N VAL A 609 1.65 23.54 27.91
CA VAL A 609 0.27 23.59 28.45
C VAL A 609 0.25 23.10 29.90
N SER A 610 0.86 21.93 30.14
CA SER A 610 0.95 21.31 31.46
C SER A 610 1.76 22.14 32.45
N ILE A 611 2.89 22.70 32.00
CA ILE A 611 3.74 23.58 32.81
C ILE A 611 3.02 24.87 33.17
N CYS A 612 2.34 25.50 32.20
CA CYS A 612 1.58 26.72 32.42
C CYS A 612 0.46 26.50 33.43
N GLU A 613 -0.33 25.44 33.27
CA GLU A 613 -1.38 25.09 34.23
C GLU A 613 -0.78 24.81 35.62
N MET A 614 0.28 24.00 35.68
CA MET A 614 0.94 23.62 36.93
C MET A 614 1.44 24.85 37.70
N TYR A 615 2.25 25.71 37.06
CA TYR A 615 2.79 26.90 37.71
C TYR A 615 1.72 27.94 38.05
N SER A 616 0.68 28.04 37.22
CA SER A 616 -0.46 28.91 37.51
C SER A 616 -1.14 28.48 38.80
N ARG A 617 -1.49 27.20 38.93
CA ARG A 617 -2.13 26.64 40.13
C ARG A 617 -1.24 26.71 41.38
N ALA A 618 0.08 26.58 41.20
CA ALA A 618 1.06 26.75 42.28
C ALA A 618 1.31 28.22 42.65
N GLY A 619 0.84 29.19 41.86
CA GLY A 619 1.05 30.62 42.09
C GLY A 619 2.47 31.12 41.75
N VAL A 620 3.26 30.34 41.00
CA VAL A 620 4.64 30.68 40.59
C VAL A 620 4.59 31.58 39.36
N LYS A 621 4.41 32.89 39.60
CA LYS A 621 4.10 33.87 38.55
C LYS A 621 5.10 33.89 37.39
N GLU A 622 6.39 34.02 37.68
CA GLU A 622 7.43 34.21 36.65
C GLU A 622 7.45 33.05 35.65
N LYS A 623 7.51 31.81 36.16
CA LYS A 623 7.52 30.61 35.32
C LYS A 623 6.18 30.36 34.61
N ALA A 624 5.05 30.68 35.26
CA ALA A 624 3.74 30.59 34.62
C ALA A 624 3.62 31.53 33.41
N PHE A 625 4.11 32.77 33.55
CA PHE A 625 4.12 33.75 32.45
C PHE A 625 5.10 33.39 31.34
N GLU A 626 6.28 32.85 31.67
CA GLU A 626 7.22 32.36 30.66
C GLU A 626 6.60 31.23 29.81
N ALA A 627 5.95 30.27 30.45
CA ALA A 627 5.22 29.21 29.76
C ALA A 627 4.05 29.76 28.93
N LEU A 628 3.30 30.74 29.48
CA LEU A 628 2.19 31.37 28.78
C LEU A 628 2.65 32.14 27.53
N GLN A 629 3.77 32.86 27.59
CA GLN A 629 4.32 33.58 26.43
C GLN A 629 4.71 32.62 25.29
N ARG A 630 5.28 31.46 25.61
CA ARG A 630 5.57 30.41 24.61
C ARG A 630 4.28 29.88 23.96
N LEU A 631 3.24 29.66 24.75
CA LEU A 631 1.93 29.20 24.26
C LEU A 631 1.24 30.26 23.37
N GLU A 632 1.35 31.53 23.73
CA GLU A 632 0.79 32.65 22.95
C GLU A 632 1.53 32.87 21.62
N ALA A 633 2.86 32.67 21.60
CA ALA A 633 3.68 32.78 20.39
C ALA A 633 3.30 31.74 19.33
N GLU A 634 2.96 30.52 19.76
CA GLU A 634 2.53 29.42 18.88
C GLU A 634 1.03 29.11 19.05
N LYS A 635 0.21 30.13 19.27
CA LYS A 635 -1.24 30.00 19.50
C LYS A 635 -1.98 29.24 18.39
N GLU A 636 -1.41 29.16 17.20
CA GLU A 636 -1.94 28.44 16.04
C GLU A 636 -1.93 26.91 16.22
N ARG A 637 -1.07 26.38 17.10
CA ARG A 637 -0.95 24.94 17.38
C ARG A 637 -1.91 24.45 18.47
N LEU A 638 -2.44 25.35 19.29
CA LEU A 638 -3.29 25.00 20.42
C LEU A 638 -4.66 24.49 19.98
N ARG A 639 -5.09 23.37 20.59
CA ARG A 639 -6.44 22.80 20.44
C ARG A 639 -7.41 23.40 21.45
N GLU A 640 -8.71 23.22 21.19
CA GLU A 640 -9.80 23.65 22.08
C GLU A 640 -9.60 23.18 23.52
N ASP A 641 -9.29 21.90 23.73
CA ASP A 641 -9.07 21.30 25.05
C ASP A 641 -7.86 21.91 25.80
N GLU A 642 -6.83 22.31 25.06
CA GLU A 642 -5.62 22.91 25.62
C GLU A 642 -5.87 24.36 26.04
N PHE A 643 -6.63 25.13 25.25
CA PHE A 643 -7.07 26.47 25.64
C PHE A 643 -7.88 26.43 26.93
N GLU A 644 -8.85 25.53 27.05
CA GLU A 644 -9.66 25.41 28.27
C GLU A 644 -8.79 25.08 29.48
N ARG A 645 -7.88 24.11 29.35
CA ARG A 645 -6.95 23.70 30.41
C ARG A 645 -6.07 24.86 30.90
N ILE A 646 -5.57 25.70 29.99
CA ILE A 646 -4.78 26.90 30.34
C ILE A 646 -5.64 27.91 31.11
N VAL A 647 -6.84 28.22 30.61
CA VAL A 647 -7.73 29.20 31.24
C VAL A 647 -8.15 28.73 32.63
N GLU A 648 -8.52 27.47 32.78
CA GLU A 648 -8.85 26.88 34.10
C GLU A 648 -7.66 26.95 35.07
N GLY A 649 -6.46 26.63 34.60
CA GLY A 649 -5.23 26.73 35.39
C GLY A 649 -4.94 28.16 35.87
N LEU A 650 -5.06 29.15 34.98
CA LEU A 650 -4.89 30.57 35.30
C LEU A 650 -5.94 31.06 36.30
N LEU A 651 -7.21 30.65 36.14
CA LEU A 651 -8.28 30.98 37.08
C LEU A 651 -8.01 30.39 38.47
N ALA A 652 -7.60 29.13 38.55
CA ALA A 652 -7.24 28.48 39.80
C ALA A 652 -6.04 29.15 40.50
N GLY A 653 -5.09 29.68 39.71
CA GLY A 653 -3.97 30.50 40.19
C GLY A 653 -4.32 31.94 40.57
N GLY A 654 -5.54 32.40 40.30
CA GLY A 654 -5.97 33.79 40.52
C GLY A 654 -5.52 34.79 39.45
N PHE A 655 -5.01 34.34 38.31
CA PHE A 655 -4.59 35.16 37.17
C PHE A 655 -5.77 35.50 36.25
N VAL A 656 -6.80 36.16 36.80
CA VAL A 656 -8.10 36.36 36.12
C VAL A 656 -7.98 37.22 34.86
N SER A 657 -7.08 38.21 34.82
CA SER A 657 -6.84 39.04 33.62
C SER A 657 -6.29 38.22 32.46
N ASP A 658 -5.31 37.37 32.72
CA ASP A 658 -4.67 36.54 31.72
C ASP A 658 -5.59 35.42 31.26
N ALA A 659 -6.35 34.82 32.18
CA ALA A 659 -7.39 33.85 31.85
C ALA A 659 -8.41 34.42 30.84
N LYS A 660 -8.83 35.69 31.00
CA LYS A 660 -9.72 36.36 30.03
C LYS A 660 -9.05 36.58 28.68
N ARG A 661 -7.81 37.06 28.68
CA ARG A 661 -7.02 37.30 27.45
C ARG A 661 -6.86 36.01 26.64
N VAL A 662 -6.53 34.89 27.30
CA VAL A 662 -6.41 33.57 26.64
C VAL A 662 -7.78 33.07 26.17
N HIS A 663 -8.86 33.32 26.92
CA HIS A 663 -10.21 32.99 26.50
C HIS A 663 -10.68 33.79 25.27
N GLU A 664 -10.32 35.06 25.16
CA GLU A 664 -10.56 35.88 23.97
C GLU A 664 -9.80 35.32 22.75
N LEU A 665 -8.52 34.96 22.93
CA LEU A 665 -7.73 34.29 21.88
C LEU A 665 -8.37 32.97 21.42
N MET A 666 -8.93 32.19 22.34
CA MET A 666 -9.67 30.96 22.01
C MET A 666 -10.89 31.26 21.12
N GLN A 667 -11.66 32.31 21.43
CA GLN A 667 -12.83 32.71 20.65
C GLN A 667 -12.46 33.27 19.28
N GLU A 668 -11.37 34.04 19.17
CA GLU A 668 -10.84 34.54 17.90
C GLU A 668 -10.49 33.42 16.92
N ARG A 669 -10.09 32.25 17.43
CA ARG A 669 -9.84 31.05 16.62
C ARG A 669 -11.10 30.30 16.21
N GLY A 670 -12.28 30.76 16.62
CA GLY A 670 -13.55 30.13 16.32
C GLY A 670 -13.86 28.92 17.21
N PHE A 671 -13.10 28.70 18.29
CA PHE A 671 -13.42 27.65 19.26
C PHE A 671 -14.55 28.08 20.19
N VAL A 672 -15.44 27.13 20.51
CA VAL A 672 -16.55 27.35 21.44
C VAL A 672 -16.09 27.01 22.84
N SER A 673 -16.41 27.85 23.82
CA SER A 673 -16.07 27.55 25.21
C SER A 673 -17.13 26.67 25.86
N SER A 674 -16.67 25.70 26.65
CA SER A 674 -17.53 24.85 27.45
C SER A 674 -18.31 25.66 28.47
N GLU A 675 -19.53 25.20 28.76
CA GLU A 675 -20.41 25.87 29.73
C GLU A 675 -19.74 25.97 31.11
N ARG A 676 -18.98 24.94 31.49
CA ARG A 676 -18.20 24.93 32.74
C ARG A 676 -17.18 26.05 32.79
N LEU A 677 -16.45 26.27 31.71
CA LEU A 677 -15.45 27.33 31.63
C LEU A 677 -16.10 28.72 31.72
N ARG A 678 -17.22 28.91 31.01
CA ARG A 678 -18.00 30.15 31.05
C ARG A 678 -18.49 30.48 32.46
N VAL A 679 -19.06 29.49 33.15
CA VAL A 679 -19.49 29.64 34.56
C VAL A 679 -18.30 29.99 35.47
N SER A 680 -17.15 29.33 35.30
CA SER A 680 -15.95 29.60 36.09
C SER A 680 -15.41 31.02 35.88
N LEU A 681 -15.44 31.51 34.64
CA LEU A 681 -15.08 32.89 34.30
C LEU A 681 -16.04 33.91 34.89
N MET A 682 -17.36 33.65 34.88
CA MET A 682 -18.35 34.53 35.51
C MET A 682 -18.20 34.57 37.04
N ALA A 683 -17.97 33.41 37.67
CA ALA A 683 -17.74 33.33 39.12
C ALA A 683 -16.48 34.11 39.54
N ALA A 684 -15.40 34.01 38.77
CA ALA A 684 -14.18 34.76 39.02
C ALA A 684 -14.35 36.29 38.86
N GLN A 685 -15.35 36.74 38.10
CA GLN A 685 -15.70 38.15 37.95
C GLN A 685 -16.56 38.69 39.10
N ALA A 686 -17.34 37.83 39.76
CA ALA A 686 -18.26 38.22 40.82
C ALA A 686 -17.57 38.39 42.19
N ILE A 687 -16.33 37.93 42.36
CA ILE A 687 -15.59 38.03 43.63
C ILE A 687 -14.81 39.35 43.68
N PRO A 688 -15.17 40.34 44.53
CA PRO A 688 -14.35 41.52 44.74
C PRO A 688 -13.10 41.13 45.55
N ARG A 689 -11.94 41.64 45.11
CA ARG A 689 -10.60 41.48 45.72
C ARG A 689 -10.64 41.23 47.24
N GLN A 690 -10.53 39.97 47.67
CA GLN A 690 -10.11 39.70 49.05
C GLN A 690 -8.61 40.00 49.16
N ARG A 691 -8.28 40.91 50.09
CA ARG A 691 -6.90 41.29 50.43
C ARG A 691 -6.05 40.05 50.72
N PRO A 692 -4.77 40.02 50.33
CA PRO A 692 -3.87 38.94 50.70
C PRO A 692 -3.81 38.83 52.23
N ARG A 693 -4.06 37.64 52.75
CA ARG A 693 -3.76 37.32 54.15
C ARG A 693 -2.24 37.40 54.34
N PRO A 694 -1.73 38.12 55.35
CA PRO A 694 -0.29 38.16 55.59
C PRO A 694 0.20 36.77 56.00
N SER A 695 1.23 36.30 55.32
CA SER A 695 1.98 35.09 55.64
C SER A 695 2.53 35.15 57.06
N LYS A 696 2.34 34.08 57.83
CA LYS A 696 3.18 33.72 58.96
C LYS A 696 3.97 32.47 58.61
#